data_AF-J7TP80-F1
#
_entry.id   AF-J7TP80-F1
#
_cell.length_a   1.000
_cell.length_b   1.000
_cell.length_c   1.000
_cell.angle_alpha   90.00
_cell.angle_beta   90.00
_cell.angle_gamma   90.00
#
_symmetry.space_group_name_H-M   'P 1'
#
loop_
_entity.id
_entity.type
_entity.pdbx_description
1 polymer ?
#
loop_
_entity_poly.entity_id
_entity_poly.type
_entity_poly.pdbx_seq_one_letter_code
_entity_poly.pdbx_strand_id
1 'polypeptide(L)'
;MTPLKTQRALTRLKLKDTDSDTTVLHRFCEFLLYRKRYNISSDDALILSGATIRTASYDGQLSQFDRIFNNPPLNGEVYSLDYSDISLKPDTTDTRRDILKRAFSVNNIDLLLLSAMTNRHGNSTVITNNASKISTLYLIRLLADSLALSISQLNTLLLLSPFTKTDLDQDNRLQMMDYLWQTTQWLNEQNLSADQLLLLLTTDAPAAPTKEMDIMLDALRNGGIDNTNTDTLYSTMAPVIAASMQLQSAGQSEYLLRWLDTDQNSPIISASELWSKIQLENLTPPQKKSVAAYCQALAQRVLVIRTFALSDTELQVLSTSAPVKTISGLQAISHFHNLVNRCGGQAGTVLDALQSSTLTVKILAQALNVPGITISQILGLQADIPDSPVTKWTQLGKLPVYLDISDNLHITPKEITHLLAVSENASPSYAELTTLAGLLQAGLNEQQTKQLQNQSEPCRSEALSGEYRALVMGKPLANRDDIWRTLLIDGKVSAEITTTPLADAIAGIQLYINRTVAGDEPGADNAVLERQFFKDWDTYNKRYSTWAGVSQLVYYPENYIDPTIRIGQTGMMNTMLEQLSQSELNSDTLEDGFRQYLTAFEQVANLKVVSGYHDAVDIDEGNTWFIGASQTEPKKYYWRKADHSKCQNGHFAANAWSDWKEITCAVNPYQDMVRPVIFRSRLYLLWVEEQVRKDGEGKKDISSFTLKLTHIKYDGSWASPFSYDVTNEFNNQPQKKQDKALYCATNTAKDTITVVCYKKEDEGTLPGNAFGLQIRPDMTTAQLLNSKDLLTAVKLQLDTLNVTRINTEESDYKVSTITPEDQKGYYGLETNIFIEKIDSYKEGNKQFLTVRPTLEAKIDITAMPHMLRRLFARDYLNFGYDLYQYESVTLAPGENELPRGDYNFYILLNHSTQNYFFYLSIPFGKNAPDYAKDIGVIITLSDGTGSIEKLNWEGSDTQNHYYSLPKLGKFEPDTKYYKIVNLHSGYQGT
;
A
#
# COMPACT_ATOMS: atom_id res chain seq x y z
N MET A 1 25.49 5.11 -12.60
CA MET A 1 26.56 5.53 -11.66
C MET A 1 25.92 6.28 -10.51
N THR A 2 26.45 6.20 -9.29
CA THR A 2 25.91 6.96 -8.14
C THR A 2 26.50 8.37 -8.11
N PRO A 3 25.84 9.36 -7.46
CA PRO A 3 26.35 10.74 -7.37
C PRO A 3 27.79 10.84 -6.84
N LEU A 4 28.13 10.08 -5.80
CA LEU A 4 29.49 10.04 -5.25
C LEU A 4 30.52 9.53 -6.27
N LYS A 5 30.20 8.48 -7.05
CA LYS A 5 31.07 7.95 -8.09
C LYS A 5 31.24 8.95 -9.24
N THR A 6 30.16 9.65 -9.60
CA THR A 6 30.20 10.73 -10.60
C THR A 6 31.11 11.86 -10.14
N GLN A 7 30.95 12.35 -8.91
CA GLN A 7 31.81 13.41 -8.38
C GLN A 7 33.28 12.99 -8.34
N ARG A 8 33.58 11.79 -7.84
CA ARG A 8 34.96 11.27 -7.81
C ARG A 8 35.57 11.15 -9.21
N ALA A 9 34.78 10.79 -10.22
CA ALA A 9 35.24 10.76 -11.61
C ALA A 9 35.51 12.18 -12.14
N LEU A 10 34.59 13.12 -11.95
CA LEU A 10 34.74 14.52 -12.37
C LEU A 10 35.97 15.19 -11.73
N THR A 11 36.18 15.01 -10.43
CA THR A 11 37.36 15.55 -9.73
C THR A 11 38.67 15.03 -10.30
N ARG A 12 38.71 13.76 -10.77
CA ARG A 12 39.90 13.19 -11.39
C ARG A 12 40.12 13.63 -12.83
N LEU A 13 39.07 14.06 -13.52
CA LEU A 13 39.13 14.53 -14.91
C LEU A 13 39.39 16.04 -15.01
N LYS A 14 39.27 16.76 -13.90
CA LYS A 14 39.79 18.14 -13.75
C LYS A 14 41.29 18.06 -13.47
N LEU A 15 42.09 18.16 -14.52
CA LEU A 15 43.53 17.92 -14.46
C LEU A 15 44.31 19.20 -14.12
N LYS A 16 43.76 20.35 -14.50
CA LYS A 16 44.27 21.68 -14.17
C LYS A 16 43.17 22.51 -13.53
N ASP A 17 43.53 23.42 -12.64
CA ASP A 17 42.56 24.36 -12.04
C ASP A 17 41.92 25.29 -13.09
N THR A 18 42.61 25.48 -14.23
CA THR A 18 42.16 26.26 -15.39
C THR A 18 41.28 25.48 -16.37
N ASP A 19 41.06 24.17 -16.18
CA ASP A 19 40.19 23.40 -17.06
C ASP A 19 38.75 23.92 -16.95
N SER A 20 38.12 24.24 -18.09
CA SER A 20 36.72 24.67 -18.13
C SER A 20 35.77 23.50 -17.86
N ASP A 21 34.56 23.80 -17.38
CA ASP A 21 33.53 22.78 -17.12
C ASP A 21 33.18 21.99 -18.39
N THR A 22 33.17 22.64 -19.56
CA THR A 22 32.97 21.98 -20.86
C THR A 22 34.05 20.96 -21.15
N THR A 23 35.33 21.28 -20.88
CA THR A 23 36.44 20.34 -21.06
C THR A 23 36.32 19.14 -20.12
N VAL A 24 35.95 19.37 -18.86
CA VAL A 24 35.73 18.28 -17.88
C VAL A 24 34.55 17.41 -18.28
N LEU A 25 33.45 18.01 -18.75
CA LEU A 25 32.28 17.28 -19.24
C LEU A 25 32.59 16.45 -20.48
N HIS A 26 33.37 16.99 -21.43
CA HIS A 26 33.82 16.26 -22.61
C HIS A 26 34.62 15.01 -22.20
N ARG A 27 35.61 15.16 -21.32
CA ARG A 27 36.37 14.02 -20.76
C ARG A 27 35.49 13.04 -19.99
N PHE A 28 34.43 13.51 -19.34
CA PHE A 28 33.48 12.63 -18.66
C PHE A 28 32.65 11.82 -19.65
N CYS A 29 32.23 12.41 -20.77
CA CYS A 29 31.58 11.69 -21.87
C CYS A 29 32.51 10.65 -22.49
N GLU A 30 33.79 10.98 -22.72
CA GLU A 30 34.80 10.03 -23.17
C GLU A 30 34.98 8.87 -22.18
N PHE A 31 35.04 9.17 -20.88
CA PHE A 31 35.12 8.16 -19.83
C PHE A 31 33.94 7.17 -19.90
N LEU A 32 32.72 7.66 -20.09
CA LEU A 32 31.54 6.81 -20.28
C LEU A 32 31.62 6.01 -21.58
N LEU A 33 32.09 6.63 -22.66
CA LEU A 33 32.27 6.00 -23.97
C LEU A 33 33.28 4.86 -23.89
N TYR A 34 34.49 5.10 -23.38
CA TYR A 34 35.56 4.09 -23.29
C TYR A 34 35.20 2.95 -22.35
N ARG A 35 34.50 3.25 -21.25
CA ARG A 35 33.99 2.22 -20.37
C ARG A 35 33.00 1.30 -21.09
N LYS A 36 32.13 1.85 -21.94
CA LYS A 36 31.16 1.06 -22.74
C LYS A 36 31.84 0.32 -23.89
N ARG A 37 32.69 1.02 -24.66
CA ARG A 37 33.37 0.53 -25.87
C ARG A 37 34.34 -0.60 -25.58
N TYR A 38 35.17 -0.47 -24.54
CA TYR A 38 36.22 -1.44 -24.20
C TYR A 38 35.83 -2.38 -23.06
N ASN A 39 34.66 -2.17 -22.43
CA ASN A 39 34.20 -2.96 -21.28
C ASN A 39 35.22 -3.03 -20.13
N ILE A 40 35.85 -1.90 -19.81
CA ILE A 40 36.90 -1.77 -18.78
C ILE A 40 36.38 -1.18 -17.47
N SER A 41 37.19 -1.26 -16.41
CA SER A 41 36.84 -0.70 -15.11
C SER A 41 36.73 0.83 -15.16
N SER A 42 36.02 1.43 -14.19
CA SER A 42 35.94 2.90 -14.11
C SER A 42 37.30 3.54 -13.85
N ASP A 43 38.18 2.90 -13.10
CA ASP A 43 39.52 3.43 -12.84
C ASP A 43 40.37 3.44 -14.12
N ASP A 44 40.26 2.40 -14.96
CA ASP A 44 40.99 2.28 -16.22
C ASP A 44 40.43 3.23 -17.29
N ALA A 45 39.11 3.33 -17.42
CA ALA A 45 38.48 4.29 -18.32
C ALA A 45 38.85 5.75 -17.98
N LEU A 46 39.04 6.06 -16.69
CA LEU A 46 39.52 7.37 -16.27
C LEU A 46 40.96 7.62 -16.75
N ILE A 47 41.85 6.61 -16.70
CA ILE A 47 43.21 6.73 -17.26
C ILE A 47 43.16 6.97 -18.76
N LEU A 48 42.36 6.21 -19.52
CA LEU A 48 42.21 6.43 -20.97
C LEU A 48 41.65 7.82 -21.32
N SER A 49 40.91 8.43 -20.39
CA SER A 49 40.36 9.79 -20.51
C SER A 49 41.31 10.88 -19.99
N GLY A 50 42.56 10.52 -19.67
CA GLY A 50 43.64 11.43 -19.29
C GLY A 50 43.86 11.61 -17.78
N ALA A 51 43.12 10.92 -16.92
CA ALA A 51 43.35 10.97 -15.47
C ALA A 51 44.65 10.28 -15.06
N THR A 52 45.17 10.65 -13.89
CA THR A 52 46.32 9.97 -13.27
C THR A 52 45.89 8.80 -12.39
N ILE A 53 46.81 7.86 -12.17
CA ILE A 53 46.67 6.74 -11.24
C ILE A 53 46.43 7.30 -9.84
N ARG A 54 45.34 6.85 -9.23
CA ARG A 54 44.95 7.33 -7.90
C ARG A 54 45.77 6.67 -6.80
N THR A 55 46.44 7.47 -5.99
CA THR A 55 47.17 7.03 -4.78
C THR A 55 46.30 6.98 -3.52
N ALA A 56 45.15 7.66 -3.50
CA ALA A 56 44.20 7.59 -2.40
C ALA A 56 43.39 6.27 -2.41
N SER A 57 43.18 5.68 -1.23
CA SER A 57 42.24 4.58 -1.01
C SER A 57 40.82 5.11 -0.83
N TYR A 58 39.83 4.38 -1.35
CA TYR A 58 38.42 4.67 -1.15
C TYR A 58 37.67 3.41 -0.79
N ASP A 59 36.58 3.56 -0.04
CA ASP A 59 35.62 2.50 0.28
C ASP A 59 36.28 1.27 0.95
N GLY A 60 37.33 1.50 1.74
CA GLY A 60 38.10 0.45 2.43
C GLY A 60 38.96 -0.43 1.51
N GLN A 61 39.06 -0.10 0.21
CA GLN A 61 39.90 -0.82 -0.74
C GLN A 61 41.29 -0.18 -0.89
N LEU A 62 42.29 -0.99 -1.26
CA LEU A 62 43.60 -0.50 -1.66
C LEU A 62 43.47 0.57 -2.77
N SER A 63 44.38 1.55 -2.74
CA SER A 63 44.42 2.58 -3.78
C SER A 63 44.63 1.96 -5.17
N GLN A 64 44.33 2.70 -6.25
CA GLN A 64 44.63 2.21 -7.60
C GLN A 64 46.14 1.96 -7.74
N PHE A 65 46.96 2.86 -7.19
CA PHE A 65 48.40 2.74 -7.17
C PHE A 65 48.87 1.47 -6.45
N ASP A 66 48.38 1.21 -5.24
CA ASP A 66 48.83 0.05 -4.46
C ASP A 66 48.34 -1.27 -5.04
N ARG A 67 47.15 -1.30 -5.66
CA ARG A 67 46.67 -2.48 -6.39
C ARG A 67 47.57 -2.83 -7.57
N ILE A 68 48.11 -1.82 -8.26
CA ILE A 68 48.95 -2.01 -9.45
C ILE A 68 50.40 -2.36 -9.06
N PHE A 69 50.99 -1.64 -8.10
CA PHE A 69 52.42 -1.74 -7.81
C PHE A 69 52.77 -2.53 -6.54
N ASN A 70 51.91 -2.48 -5.51
CA ASN A 70 52.23 -2.90 -4.14
C ASN A 70 51.38 -4.09 -3.64
N ASN A 71 50.79 -4.90 -4.53
CA ASN A 71 49.92 -6.01 -4.14
C ASN A 71 50.38 -7.37 -4.72
N PRO A 72 51.24 -8.13 -4.03
CA PRO A 72 52.04 -7.74 -2.86
C PRO A 72 53.28 -6.91 -3.26
N PRO A 73 53.92 -6.16 -2.35
CA PRO A 73 55.17 -5.44 -2.64
C PRO A 73 56.27 -6.38 -3.16
N LEU A 74 56.99 -6.00 -4.21
CA LEU A 74 58.00 -6.88 -4.82
C LEU A 74 59.20 -7.00 -3.89
N ASN A 75 59.61 -8.23 -3.56
CA ASN A 75 60.69 -8.49 -2.59
C ASN A 75 60.49 -7.83 -1.22
N GLY A 76 59.25 -7.50 -0.84
CA GLY A 76 58.94 -6.78 0.39
C GLY A 76 59.18 -5.26 0.34
N GLU A 77 59.66 -4.71 -0.79
CA GLU A 77 59.86 -3.27 -0.97
C GLU A 77 58.58 -2.59 -1.46
N VAL A 78 58.10 -1.60 -0.71
CA VAL A 78 56.93 -0.78 -1.08
C VAL A 78 57.37 0.29 -2.08
N TYR A 79 56.83 0.23 -3.29
CA TYR A 79 57.09 1.21 -4.32
C TYR A 79 56.40 2.54 -4.00
N SER A 80 57.13 3.64 -4.14
CA SER A 80 56.65 5.00 -3.93
C SER A 80 57.12 5.94 -5.04
N LEU A 81 56.42 7.07 -5.19
CA LEU A 81 56.71 8.11 -6.17
C LEU A 81 57.63 9.15 -5.53
N ASP A 82 58.93 9.02 -5.75
CA ASP A 82 59.99 9.83 -5.10
C ASP A 82 60.55 10.95 -5.99
N TYR A 83 60.00 11.15 -7.20
CA TYR A 83 60.45 12.14 -8.20
C TYR A 83 61.89 11.95 -8.69
N SER A 84 62.56 10.84 -8.35
CA SER A 84 63.89 10.56 -8.90
C SER A 84 63.79 9.90 -10.29
N ASP A 85 64.89 9.92 -11.03
CA ASP A 85 64.92 9.40 -12.39
C ASP A 85 65.02 7.86 -12.41
N ILE A 86 64.28 7.23 -13.31
CA ILE A 86 64.29 5.79 -13.59
C ILE A 86 64.72 5.59 -15.04
N SER A 87 65.79 4.80 -15.25
CA SER A 87 66.21 4.38 -16.58
C SER A 87 65.46 3.11 -17.01
N LEU A 88 64.82 3.16 -18.18
CA LEU A 88 64.02 2.05 -18.71
C LEU A 88 64.82 1.09 -19.62
N LYS A 89 66.13 1.33 -19.80
CA LYS A 89 67.01 0.45 -20.59
C LYS A 89 67.19 -0.95 -19.97
N PRO A 90 67.39 -2.01 -20.78
CA PRO A 90 67.52 -3.38 -20.28
C PRO A 90 68.73 -3.70 -19.39
N ASP A 91 69.80 -2.91 -19.50
CA ASP A 91 71.13 -3.13 -18.91
C ASP A 91 71.38 -2.41 -17.58
N THR A 92 70.35 -1.82 -16.97
CA THR A 92 70.44 -1.07 -15.70
C THR A 92 70.03 -1.91 -14.48
N THR A 93 70.65 -1.64 -13.32
CA THR A 93 70.44 -2.37 -12.04
C THR A 93 69.33 -1.78 -11.15
N ASP A 94 68.41 -0.98 -11.70
CA ASP A 94 67.35 -0.31 -10.93
C ASP A 94 66.19 -1.28 -10.61
N THR A 95 65.99 -1.59 -9.33
CA THR A 95 64.98 -2.55 -8.86
C THR A 95 63.54 -2.08 -9.15
N ARG A 96 63.30 -0.77 -9.29
CA ARG A 96 61.98 -0.20 -9.62
C ARG A 96 61.53 -0.61 -11.01
N ARG A 97 62.46 -0.93 -11.91
CA ARG A 97 62.16 -1.43 -13.26
C ARG A 97 61.45 -2.78 -13.22
N ASP A 98 61.81 -3.66 -12.29
CA ASP A 98 61.13 -4.94 -12.10
C ASP A 98 59.71 -4.76 -11.58
N ILE A 99 59.49 -3.76 -10.72
CA ILE A 99 58.17 -3.37 -10.24
C ILE A 99 57.29 -2.89 -11.40
N LEU A 100 57.81 -2.01 -12.27
CA LEU A 100 57.09 -1.53 -13.46
C LEU A 100 56.77 -2.67 -14.44
N LYS A 101 57.71 -3.58 -14.67
CA LYS A 101 57.47 -4.77 -15.52
C LYS A 101 56.35 -5.65 -14.97
N ARG A 102 56.34 -5.91 -13.68
CA ARG A 102 55.29 -6.69 -13.03
C ARG A 102 53.94 -5.97 -13.09
N ALA A 103 53.93 -4.68 -12.73
CA ALA A 103 52.72 -3.86 -12.71
C ALA A 103 52.04 -3.77 -14.08
N PHE A 104 52.83 -3.60 -15.14
CA PHE A 104 52.32 -3.52 -16.51
C PHE A 104 52.27 -4.88 -17.21
N SER A 105 52.74 -5.96 -16.58
CA SER A 105 52.85 -7.30 -17.19
C SER A 105 53.60 -7.27 -18.53
N VAL A 106 54.77 -6.62 -18.56
CA VAL A 106 55.59 -6.41 -19.76
C VAL A 106 57.01 -6.95 -19.59
N ASN A 107 57.64 -7.34 -20.70
CA ASN A 107 59.04 -7.73 -20.69
C ASN A 107 59.98 -6.50 -20.82
N ASN A 108 61.30 -6.74 -20.85
CA ASN A 108 62.30 -5.68 -20.95
C ASN A 108 62.21 -4.85 -22.25
N ILE A 109 61.85 -5.50 -23.37
CA ILE A 109 61.72 -4.88 -24.69
C ILE A 109 60.44 -4.06 -24.74
N ASP A 110 59.33 -4.62 -24.26
CA ASP A 110 58.04 -3.96 -24.19
C ASP A 110 58.08 -2.71 -23.31
N LEU A 111 58.79 -2.74 -22.18
CA LEU A 111 58.97 -1.56 -21.33
C LEU A 111 59.75 -0.45 -22.04
N LEU A 112 60.74 -0.82 -22.86
CA LEU A 112 61.48 0.12 -23.69
C LEU A 112 60.58 0.69 -24.80
N LEU A 113 59.76 -0.14 -25.44
CA LEU A 113 58.79 0.30 -26.45
C LEU A 113 57.74 1.24 -25.86
N LEU A 114 57.22 0.95 -24.66
CA LEU A 114 56.33 1.86 -23.94
C LEU A 114 56.98 3.23 -23.75
N SER A 115 58.25 3.27 -23.35
CA SER A 115 59.00 4.53 -23.20
C SER A 115 59.14 5.29 -24.52
N ALA A 116 59.47 4.59 -25.61
CA ALA A 116 59.60 5.18 -26.93
C ALA A 116 58.26 5.76 -27.44
N MET A 117 57.13 5.14 -27.09
CA MET A 117 55.81 5.65 -27.44
C MET A 117 55.36 6.85 -26.59
N THR A 118 55.88 7.01 -25.37
CA THR A 118 55.56 8.19 -24.53
C THR A 118 56.26 9.49 -24.95
N ASN A 119 57.39 9.40 -25.64
CA ASN A 119 58.19 10.55 -26.06
C ASN A 119 58.83 10.24 -27.41
N ARG A 120 58.09 10.47 -28.49
CA ARG A 120 58.55 10.15 -29.85
C ARG A 120 59.52 11.20 -30.40
N HIS A 121 59.56 12.39 -29.80
CA HIS A 121 60.48 13.46 -30.17
C HIS A 121 61.87 13.36 -29.52
N GLY A 122 61.97 12.67 -28.38
CA GLY A 122 63.21 12.57 -27.61
C GLY A 122 63.75 11.14 -27.51
N ASN A 123 65.06 10.97 -27.67
CA ASN A 123 65.75 9.70 -27.43
C ASN A 123 65.95 9.39 -25.92
N SER A 124 65.21 10.06 -25.03
CA SER A 124 65.36 9.85 -23.59
C SER A 124 64.70 8.53 -23.20
N THR A 125 65.51 7.63 -22.65
CA THR A 125 65.07 6.36 -22.05
C THR A 125 64.94 6.48 -20.53
N VAL A 126 65.01 7.70 -20.01
CA VAL A 126 64.90 8.05 -18.60
C VAL A 126 63.59 8.80 -18.37
N ILE A 127 62.84 8.36 -17.36
CA ILE A 127 61.60 9.01 -16.93
C ILE A 127 61.69 9.42 -15.45
N THR A 128 61.01 10.51 -15.10
CA THR A 128 60.87 10.94 -13.70
C THR A 128 59.80 10.09 -13.00
N ASN A 129 60.10 9.58 -11.80
CA ASN A 129 59.21 8.75 -10.99
C ASN A 129 58.08 9.56 -10.33
N ASN A 130 57.15 10.07 -11.14
CA ASN A 130 55.97 10.81 -10.68
C ASN A 130 54.67 10.22 -11.25
N ALA A 131 53.55 10.57 -10.62
CA ALA A 131 52.24 10.02 -10.99
C ALA A 131 51.88 10.28 -12.46
N SER A 132 52.25 11.43 -13.01
CA SER A 132 51.95 11.78 -14.41
C SER A 132 52.64 10.83 -15.38
N LYS A 133 53.97 10.68 -15.30
CA LYS A 133 54.75 9.84 -16.23
C LYS A 133 54.43 8.35 -16.09
N ILE A 134 54.24 7.87 -14.86
CA ILE A 134 53.82 6.48 -14.62
C ILE A 134 52.41 6.22 -15.17
N SER A 135 51.50 7.19 -15.05
CA SER A 135 50.15 7.08 -15.63
C SER A 135 50.18 7.07 -17.17
N THR A 136 51.09 7.82 -17.81
CA THR A 136 51.23 7.80 -19.28
C THR A 136 51.71 6.43 -19.76
N LEU A 137 52.68 5.80 -19.06
CA LEU A 137 53.10 4.42 -19.39
C LEU A 137 51.94 3.43 -19.23
N TYR A 138 51.19 3.53 -18.14
CA TYR A 138 50.03 2.69 -17.91
C TYR A 138 48.92 2.93 -18.94
N LEU A 139 48.72 4.18 -19.39
CA LEU A 139 47.74 4.53 -20.42
C LEU A 139 48.04 3.81 -21.75
N ILE A 140 49.30 3.82 -22.20
CA ILE A 140 49.68 3.14 -23.45
C ILE A 140 49.54 1.64 -23.31
N ARG A 141 49.95 1.10 -22.15
CA ARG A 141 49.77 -0.32 -21.83
C ARG A 141 48.30 -0.73 -21.88
N LEU A 142 47.44 0.07 -21.25
CA LEU A 142 46.00 -0.13 -21.18
C LEU A 142 45.33 0.04 -22.54
N LEU A 143 45.81 0.95 -23.37
CA LEU A 143 45.35 1.13 -24.74
C LEU A 143 45.61 -0.14 -25.58
N ALA A 144 46.81 -0.72 -25.44
CA ALA A 144 47.13 -1.98 -26.12
C ALA A 144 46.17 -3.10 -25.68
N ASP A 145 45.93 -3.26 -24.37
CA ASP A 145 44.97 -4.24 -23.85
C ASP A 145 43.55 -4.00 -24.36
N SER A 146 43.10 -2.74 -24.33
CA SER A 146 41.73 -2.36 -24.71
C SER A 146 41.45 -2.61 -26.19
N LEU A 147 42.49 -2.57 -27.03
CA LEU A 147 42.43 -2.89 -28.45
C LEU A 147 42.79 -4.36 -28.75
N ALA A 148 43.07 -5.17 -27.73
CA ALA A 148 43.55 -6.55 -27.85
C ALA A 148 44.82 -6.69 -28.71
N LEU A 149 45.76 -5.74 -28.57
CA LEU A 149 47.04 -5.70 -29.28
C LEU A 149 48.21 -5.94 -28.34
N SER A 150 49.30 -6.54 -28.85
CA SER A 150 50.58 -6.51 -28.13
C SER A 150 51.21 -5.10 -28.18
N ILE A 151 52.14 -4.81 -27.27
CA ILE A 151 52.88 -3.54 -27.25
C ILE A 151 53.62 -3.30 -28.57
N SER A 152 54.20 -4.36 -29.16
CA SER A 152 54.87 -4.29 -30.45
C SER A 152 53.90 -3.96 -31.60
N GLN A 153 52.72 -4.57 -31.59
CA GLN A 153 51.69 -4.32 -32.60
C GLN A 153 51.13 -2.90 -32.50
N LEU A 154 50.85 -2.42 -31.28
CA LEU A 154 50.42 -1.04 -31.07
C LEU A 154 51.48 -0.05 -31.56
N ASN A 155 52.75 -0.28 -31.25
CA ASN A 155 53.84 0.56 -31.73
C ASN A 155 53.91 0.58 -33.27
N THR A 156 53.74 -0.58 -33.90
CA THR A 156 53.72 -0.74 -35.35
C THR A 156 52.58 0.04 -35.97
N LEU A 157 51.36 -0.07 -35.46
CA LEU A 157 50.20 0.69 -35.95
C LEU A 157 50.40 2.20 -35.78
N LEU A 158 50.94 2.65 -34.64
CA LEU A 158 51.25 4.06 -34.43
C LEU A 158 52.32 4.57 -35.40
N LEU A 159 53.32 3.75 -35.74
CA LEU A 159 54.33 4.11 -36.73
C LEU A 159 53.73 4.27 -38.14
N LEU A 160 52.75 3.43 -38.49
CA LEU A 160 52.04 3.47 -39.77
C LEU A 160 50.92 4.52 -39.82
N SER A 161 50.51 5.03 -38.67
CA SER A 161 49.45 6.05 -38.53
C SER A 161 49.96 7.46 -38.83
N PRO A 162 49.06 8.44 -39.05
CA PRO A 162 49.41 9.86 -39.11
C PRO A 162 50.07 10.40 -37.82
N PHE A 163 49.94 9.68 -36.70
CA PHE A 163 50.44 10.06 -35.38
C PHE A 163 51.87 9.57 -35.10
N THR A 164 52.63 9.20 -36.14
CA THR A 164 54.01 8.67 -36.03
C THR A 164 54.92 9.54 -35.16
N LYS A 165 54.72 10.87 -35.20
CA LYS A 165 55.53 11.88 -34.52
C LYS A 165 54.73 12.64 -33.46
N THR A 166 53.57 12.13 -33.04
CA THR A 166 52.71 12.80 -32.05
C THR A 166 52.93 12.13 -30.71
N ASP A 167 53.25 12.91 -29.68
CA ASP A 167 53.26 12.41 -28.32
C ASP A 167 51.81 12.15 -27.86
N LEU A 168 51.60 11.20 -26.95
CA LEU A 168 50.29 10.96 -26.33
C LEU A 168 49.93 12.06 -25.31
N ASP A 169 49.99 13.32 -25.72
CA ASP A 169 49.50 14.46 -24.97
C ASP A 169 47.97 14.64 -25.15
N GLN A 170 47.39 15.56 -24.38
CA GLN A 170 45.94 15.62 -24.20
C GLN A 170 45.17 16.08 -25.44
N ASP A 171 45.78 16.89 -26.31
CA ASP A 171 45.06 17.61 -27.37
C ASP A 171 44.79 16.72 -28.59
N ASN A 172 45.66 15.73 -28.88
CA ASN A 172 45.49 14.81 -30.00
C ASN A 172 45.00 13.40 -29.61
N ARG A 173 44.86 13.13 -28.30
CA ARG A 173 44.51 11.81 -27.76
C ARG A 173 43.20 11.26 -28.33
N LEU A 174 42.16 12.08 -28.43
CA LEU A 174 40.84 11.65 -28.91
C LEU A 174 40.91 11.14 -30.34
N GLN A 175 41.46 11.96 -31.25
CA GLN A 175 41.58 11.61 -32.67
C GLN A 175 42.41 10.34 -32.86
N MET A 176 43.50 10.21 -32.10
CA MET A 176 44.33 9.01 -32.15
C MET A 176 43.62 7.77 -31.58
N MET A 177 42.87 7.90 -30.48
CA MET A 177 42.07 6.80 -29.90
C MET A 177 41.02 6.30 -30.89
N ASP A 178 40.28 7.21 -31.52
CA ASP A 178 39.25 6.84 -32.50
C ASP A 178 39.88 6.24 -33.76
N TYR A 179 41.00 6.80 -34.24
CA TYR A 179 41.74 6.24 -35.37
C TYR A 179 42.24 4.82 -35.11
N LEU A 180 42.86 4.58 -33.95
CA LEU A 180 43.38 3.27 -33.57
C LEU A 180 42.25 2.26 -33.40
N TRP A 181 41.13 2.67 -32.78
CA TRP A 181 39.97 1.82 -32.64
C TRP A 181 39.39 1.44 -34.01
N GLN A 182 39.12 2.42 -34.89
CA GLN A 182 38.60 2.18 -36.25
C GLN A 182 39.54 1.28 -37.06
N THR A 183 40.85 1.53 -37.00
CA THR A 183 41.85 0.72 -37.71
C THR A 183 41.88 -0.71 -37.19
N THR A 184 41.78 -0.90 -35.87
CA THR A 184 41.80 -2.24 -35.26
C THR A 184 40.52 -3.02 -35.59
N GLN A 185 39.35 -2.37 -35.59
CA GLN A 185 38.11 -3.00 -36.03
C GLN A 185 38.20 -3.44 -37.49
N TRP A 186 38.69 -2.57 -38.36
CA TRP A 186 38.92 -2.90 -39.77
C TRP A 186 39.90 -4.07 -39.94
N LEU A 187 41.01 -4.10 -39.20
CA LEU A 187 41.95 -5.22 -39.23
C LEU A 187 41.28 -6.54 -38.82
N ASN A 188 40.45 -6.51 -37.78
CA ASN A 188 39.70 -7.69 -37.35
C ASN A 188 38.69 -8.15 -38.41
N GLU A 189 37.97 -7.23 -39.05
CA GLU A 189 37.02 -7.53 -40.14
C GLU A 189 37.73 -8.18 -41.35
N GLN A 190 38.93 -7.70 -41.68
CA GLN A 190 39.74 -8.24 -42.77
C GLN A 190 40.58 -9.47 -42.36
N ASN A 191 40.52 -9.91 -41.09
CA ASN A 191 41.37 -10.96 -40.52
C ASN A 191 42.88 -10.71 -40.71
N LEU A 192 43.31 -9.46 -40.54
CA LEU A 192 44.71 -9.03 -40.70
C LEU A 192 45.38 -8.71 -39.36
N SER A 193 46.64 -9.11 -39.22
CA SER A 193 47.48 -8.66 -38.11
C SER A 193 48.17 -7.33 -38.41
N ALA A 194 48.58 -6.60 -37.37
CA ALA A 194 49.38 -5.38 -37.54
C ALA A 194 50.73 -5.65 -38.25
N ASP A 195 51.29 -6.85 -38.08
CA ASP A 195 52.54 -7.25 -38.74
C ASP A 195 52.33 -7.51 -40.25
N GLN A 196 51.20 -8.11 -40.62
CA GLN A 196 50.81 -8.23 -42.03
C GLN A 196 50.55 -6.85 -42.65
N LEU A 197 49.93 -5.94 -41.90
CA LEU A 197 49.73 -4.56 -42.34
C LEU A 197 51.06 -3.84 -42.56
N LEU A 198 52.07 -4.06 -41.72
CA LEU A 198 53.42 -3.55 -41.92
C LEU A 198 54.03 -4.06 -43.22
N LEU A 199 53.86 -5.34 -43.55
CA LEU A 199 54.32 -5.91 -44.82
C LEU A 199 53.60 -5.29 -46.03
N LEU A 200 52.32 -4.95 -45.89
CA LEU A 200 51.54 -4.29 -46.94
C LEU A 200 51.93 -2.84 -47.17
N LEU A 201 52.53 -2.16 -46.18
CA LEU A 201 52.83 -0.72 -46.23
C LEU A 201 54.32 -0.37 -46.25
N THR A 202 55.20 -1.34 -45.99
CA THR A 202 56.65 -1.09 -45.96
C THR A 202 57.16 -0.57 -47.31
N THR A 203 58.05 0.43 -47.26
CA THR A 203 58.72 1.00 -48.44
C THR A 203 60.20 0.64 -48.50
N ASP A 204 60.69 -0.12 -47.52
CA ASP A 204 62.08 -0.52 -47.42
C ASP A 204 62.41 -1.61 -48.46
N ALA A 205 63.42 -1.32 -49.29
CA ALA A 205 63.93 -2.23 -50.31
C ALA A 205 65.39 -2.62 -50.00
N PRO A 206 65.80 -3.86 -50.32
CA PRO A 206 67.18 -4.29 -50.12
C PRO A 206 68.14 -3.50 -51.01
N ALA A 207 69.40 -3.38 -50.58
CA ALA A 207 70.42 -2.61 -51.31
C ALA A 207 70.76 -3.19 -52.70
N ALA A 208 70.47 -4.47 -52.92
CA ALA A 208 70.61 -5.18 -54.17
C ALA A 208 69.52 -6.26 -54.29
N PRO A 209 69.20 -6.73 -55.53
CA PRO A 209 68.24 -7.82 -55.73
C PRO A 209 68.63 -9.08 -54.94
N THR A 210 67.64 -9.80 -54.41
CA THR A 210 67.87 -11.11 -53.81
C THR A 210 68.05 -12.18 -54.89
N LYS A 211 68.46 -13.39 -54.51
CA LYS A 211 68.59 -14.50 -55.47
C LYS A 211 67.28 -14.80 -56.20
N GLU A 212 66.16 -14.71 -55.50
CA GLU A 212 64.82 -14.91 -56.05
C GLU A 212 64.45 -13.78 -57.04
N MET A 213 64.82 -12.53 -56.72
CA MET A 213 64.65 -11.41 -57.65
C MET A 213 65.51 -11.60 -58.90
N ASP A 214 66.77 -12.01 -58.76
CA ASP A 214 67.66 -12.27 -59.90
C ASP A 214 67.11 -13.38 -60.81
N ILE A 215 66.55 -14.47 -60.24
CA ILE A 215 65.90 -15.53 -61.02
C ILE A 215 64.74 -14.96 -61.86
N MET A 216 63.89 -14.10 -61.28
CA MET A 216 62.80 -13.45 -62.02
C MET A 216 63.34 -12.52 -63.11
N LEU A 217 64.36 -11.72 -62.79
CA LEU A 217 64.97 -10.77 -63.74
C LEU A 217 65.65 -11.50 -64.91
N ASP A 218 66.28 -12.65 -64.65
CA ASP A 218 66.86 -13.51 -65.68
C ASP A 218 65.78 -14.19 -66.53
N ALA A 219 64.66 -14.62 -65.92
CA ALA A 219 63.51 -15.12 -66.67
C ALA A 219 62.94 -14.04 -67.61
N LEU A 220 62.89 -12.78 -67.17
CA LEU A 220 62.49 -11.64 -67.99
C LEU A 220 63.47 -11.37 -69.14
N ARG A 221 64.78 -11.42 -68.89
CA ARG A 221 65.81 -11.26 -69.94
C ARG A 221 65.69 -12.30 -71.04
N ASN A 222 65.33 -13.53 -70.68
CA ASN A 222 65.20 -14.65 -71.62
C ASN A 222 63.80 -14.78 -72.24
N GLY A 223 62.83 -13.95 -71.82
CA GLY A 223 61.40 -14.11 -72.12
C GLY A 223 60.90 -13.64 -73.48
N GLY A 224 61.78 -13.18 -74.39
CA GLY A 224 61.35 -12.68 -75.71
C GLY A 224 60.45 -11.45 -75.64
N ILE A 225 60.79 -10.49 -74.78
CA ILE A 225 59.98 -9.30 -74.47
C ILE A 225 59.99 -8.29 -75.62
N ASP A 226 58.80 -7.81 -76.01
CA ASP A 226 58.62 -6.75 -77.00
C ASP A 226 58.44 -5.40 -76.28
N ASN A 227 59.35 -4.45 -76.51
CA ASN A 227 59.34 -3.13 -75.88
C ASN A 227 58.99 -1.98 -76.85
N THR A 228 58.34 -2.29 -77.98
CA THR A 228 57.95 -1.31 -79.01
C THR A 228 57.06 -0.20 -78.49
N ASN A 229 56.13 -0.50 -77.57
CA ASN A 229 55.34 0.46 -76.81
C ASN A 229 55.04 -0.09 -75.41
N THR A 230 54.45 0.73 -74.54
CA THR A 230 54.20 0.35 -73.14
C THR A 230 53.20 -0.78 -73.00
N ASP A 231 52.19 -0.89 -73.86
CA ASP A 231 51.19 -1.97 -73.78
C ASP A 231 51.73 -3.32 -74.28
N THR A 232 52.57 -3.31 -75.32
CA THR A 232 53.29 -4.51 -75.77
C THR A 232 54.33 -4.95 -74.74
N LEU A 233 54.96 -3.99 -74.05
CA LEU A 233 55.86 -4.27 -72.94
C LEU A 233 55.13 -4.97 -71.78
N TYR A 234 53.98 -4.46 -71.34
CA TYR A 234 53.23 -5.09 -70.26
C TYR A 234 52.74 -6.50 -70.63
N SER A 235 52.14 -6.66 -71.80
CA SER A 235 51.57 -7.94 -72.25
C SER A 235 52.63 -9.02 -72.47
N THR A 236 53.86 -8.67 -72.86
CA THR A 236 54.97 -9.63 -73.01
C THR A 236 55.71 -9.93 -71.70
N MET A 237 55.80 -8.98 -70.76
CA MET A 237 56.37 -9.22 -69.43
C MET A 237 55.43 -10.01 -68.50
N ALA A 238 54.12 -9.85 -68.69
CA ALA A 238 53.08 -10.38 -67.81
C ALA A 238 53.14 -11.90 -67.57
N PRO A 239 53.31 -12.79 -68.57
CA PRO A 239 53.37 -14.24 -68.33
C PRO A 239 54.55 -14.65 -67.43
N VAL A 240 55.70 -13.99 -67.60
CA VAL A 240 56.92 -14.29 -66.83
C VAL A 240 56.77 -13.84 -65.38
N ILE A 241 56.22 -12.65 -65.16
CA ILE A 241 55.96 -12.11 -63.82
C ILE A 241 54.85 -12.90 -63.13
N ALA A 242 53.77 -13.25 -63.84
CA ALA A 242 52.70 -14.09 -63.29
C ALA A 242 53.24 -15.43 -62.78
N ALA A 243 54.11 -16.10 -63.55
CA ALA A 243 54.74 -17.35 -63.14
C ALA A 243 55.68 -17.16 -61.93
N SER A 244 56.51 -16.11 -61.96
CA SER A 244 57.50 -15.85 -60.91
C SER A 244 56.87 -15.46 -59.57
N MET A 245 55.75 -14.73 -59.63
CA MET A 245 55.01 -14.22 -58.47
C MET A 245 53.81 -15.08 -58.10
N GLN A 246 53.58 -16.22 -58.78
CA GLN A 246 52.43 -17.12 -58.63
C GLN A 246 51.08 -16.40 -58.61
N LEU A 247 50.83 -15.56 -59.61
CA LEU A 247 49.53 -14.95 -59.88
C LEU A 247 48.61 -15.93 -60.62
N GLN A 248 47.29 -15.71 -60.56
CA GLN A 248 46.31 -16.65 -61.13
C GLN A 248 46.24 -16.58 -62.66
N SER A 249 46.54 -15.42 -63.24
CA SER A 249 46.49 -15.19 -64.68
C SER A 249 47.59 -14.22 -65.13
N ALA A 250 47.96 -14.29 -66.41
CA ALA A 250 48.81 -13.28 -67.03
C ALA A 250 48.11 -11.90 -67.04
N GLY A 251 46.77 -11.86 -67.11
CA GLY A 251 45.99 -10.62 -67.05
C GLY A 251 46.21 -9.85 -65.73
N GLN A 252 46.17 -10.54 -64.59
CA GLN A 252 46.51 -9.93 -63.28
C GLN A 252 47.89 -9.28 -63.30
N SER A 253 48.86 -9.94 -63.92
CA SER A 253 50.22 -9.40 -64.01
C SER A 253 50.32 -8.19 -64.93
N GLU A 254 49.58 -8.14 -66.03
CA GLU A 254 49.54 -6.97 -66.92
C GLU A 254 48.96 -5.75 -66.20
N TYR A 255 47.81 -5.93 -65.52
CA TYR A 255 47.19 -4.85 -64.75
C TYR A 255 48.04 -4.44 -63.53
N LEU A 256 48.75 -5.37 -62.90
CA LEU A 256 49.69 -5.06 -61.80
C LEU A 256 50.87 -4.19 -62.29
N LEU A 257 51.41 -4.46 -63.48
CA LEU A 257 52.43 -3.61 -64.10
C LEU A 257 51.89 -2.20 -64.38
N ARG A 258 50.67 -2.10 -64.94
CA ARG A 258 49.99 -0.81 -65.12
C ARG A 258 49.77 -0.08 -63.81
N TRP A 259 49.44 -0.80 -62.73
CA TRP A 259 49.23 -0.23 -61.41
C TRP A 259 50.51 0.31 -60.76
N LEU A 260 51.66 -0.29 -61.08
CA LEU A 260 52.97 0.23 -60.67
C LEU A 260 53.28 1.56 -61.35
N ASP A 261 53.09 1.62 -62.66
CA ASP A 261 53.50 2.75 -63.48
C ASP A 261 52.55 3.95 -63.35
N THR A 262 51.29 3.74 -62.94
CA THR A 262 50.30 4.80 -62.69
C THR A 262 50.40 5.45 -61.29
N ASP A 263 51.17 4.88 -60.37
CA ASP A 263 51.40 5.44 -59.03
C ASP A 263 52.38 6.62 -59.09
N GLN A 264 51.89 7.78 -59.55
CA GLN A 264 52.67 8.99 -59.87
C GLN A 264 53.47 9.57 -58.69
N ASN A 265 53.20 9.14 -57.45
CA ASN A 265 53.87 9.62 -56.24
C ASN A 265 54.91 8.62 -55.70
N SER A 266 55.35 7.67 -56.53
CA SER A 266 56.32 6.65 -56.15
C SER A 266 57.73 6.97 -56.65
N PRO A 267 58.77 6.92 -55.80
CA PRO A 267 60.17 7.01 -56.23
C PRO A 267 60.66 5.72 -56.93
N ILE A 268 59.73 4.92 -57.45
CA ILE A 268 59.97 3.62 -58.07
C ILE A 268 60.04 3.85 -59.58
N ILE A 269 60.99 3.17 -60.22
CA ILE A 269 61.21 3.22 -61.66
C ILE A 269 60.00 2.65 -62.42
N SER A 270 59.76 3.05 -63.67
CA SER A 270 58.69 2.45 -64.49
C SER A 270 59.07 1.05 -65.00
N ALA A 271 58.12 0.29 -65.55
CA ALA A 271 58.41 -0.98 -66.23
C ALA A 271 59.38 -0.79 -67.42
N SER A 272 59.26 0.32 -68.15
CA SER A 272 60.17 0.65 -69.25
C SER A 272 61.59 0.96 -68.76
N GLU A 273 61.72 1.67 -67.65
CA GLU A 273 63.01 1.93 -67.01
C GLU A 273 63.60 0.65 -66.40
N LEU A 274 62.79 -0.23 -65.80
CA LEU A 274 63.21 -1.55 -65.34
C LEU A 274 63.79 -2.34 -66.52
N TRP A 275 63.05 -2.45 -67.62
CA TRP A 275 63.49 -3.16 -68.81
C TRP A 275 64.81 -2.62 -69.34
N SER A 276 64.98 -1.29 -69.41
CA SER A 276 66.24 -0.68 -69.84
C SER A 276 67.42 -1.01 -68.92
N LYS A 277 67.19 -1.10 -67.60
CA LYS A 277 68.23 -1.35 -66.60
C LYS A 277 68.64 -2.82 -66.55
N ILE A 278 67.71 -3.76 -66.72
CA ILE A 278 68.06 -5.19 -66.68
C ILE A 278 68.89 -5.63 -67.89
N GLN A 279 68.87 -4.89 -69.00
CA GLN A 279 69.68 -5.15 -70.19
C GLN A 279 71.14 -4.67 -70.06
N LEU A 280 71.49 -3.92 -69.02
CA LEU A 280 72.85 -3.46 -68.78
C LEU A 280 73.73 -4.59 -68.23
N GLU A 281 74.94 -4.77 -68.78
CA GLU A 281 75.90 -5.79 -68.32
C GLU A 281 76.35 -5.58 -66.86
N ASN A 282 76.46 -4.32 -66.41
CA ASN A 282 76.90 -3.98 -65.05
C ASN A 282 76.06 -2.83 -64.47
N LEU A 283 75.26 -3.13 -63.45
CA LEU A 283 74.47 -2.14 -62.70
C LEU A 283 75.30 -1.47 -61.60
N THR A 284 75.23 -0.14 -61.51
CA THR A 284 75.79 0.62 -60.38
C THR A 284 75.01 0.36 -59.08
N PRO A 285 75.59 0.59 -57.88
CA PRO A 285 74.88 0.37 -56.61
C PRO A 285 73.51 1.09 -56.50
N PRO A 286 73.36 2.37 -56.92
CA PRO A 286 72.05 3.03 -56.93
C PRO A 286 71.06 2.36 -57.89
N GLN A 287 71.53 1.89 -59.05
CA GLN A 287 70.69 1.19 -60.02
C GLN A 287 70.25 -0.18 -59.49
N LYS A 288 71.15 -0.94 -58.84
CA LYS A 288 70.81 -2.20 -58.15
C LYS A 288 69.72 -2.00 -57.10
N LYS A 289 69.83 -0.95 -56.28
CA LYS A 289 68.79 -0.59 -55.30
C LYS A 289 67.47 -0.23 -55.98
N SER A 290 67.49 0.51 -57.09
CA SER A 290 66.26 0.86 -57.83
C SER A 290 65.54 -0.36 -58.44
N VAL A 291 66.29 -1.33 -58.98
CA VAL A 291 65.75 -2.59 -59.52
C VAL A 291 65.18 -3.46 -58.41
N ALA A 292 65.90 -3.56 -57.28
CA ALA A 292 65.43 -4.28 -56.09
C ALA A 292 64.15 -3.66 -55.51
N ALA A 293 64.07 -2.33 -55.47
CA ALA A 293 62.88 -1.60 -55.03
C ALA A 293 61.66 -1.85 -55.93
N TYR A 294 61.86 -1.94 -57.25
CA TYR A 294 60.80 -2.31 -58.18
C TYR A 294 60.29 -3.74 -57.91
N CYS A 295 61.20 -4.71 -57.75
CA CYS A 295 60.83 -6.09 -57.44
C CYS A 295 60.11 -6.22 -56.10
N GLN A 296 60.52 -5.45 -55.10
CA GLN A 296 59.85 -5.41 -53.80
C GLN A 296 58.43 -4.84 -53.92
N ALA A 297 58.25 -3.76 -54.69
CA ALA A 297 56.94 -3.15 -54.90
C ALA A 297 55.99 -4.00 -55.76
N LEU A 298 56.53 -4.78 -56.71
CA LEU A 298 55.81 -5.85 -57.38
C LEU A 298 55.28 -6.85 -56.34
N ALA A 299 56.16 -7.43 -55.52
CA ALA A 299 55.77 -8.41 -54.50
C ALA A 299 54.76 -7.86 -53.47
N GLN A 300 54.90 -6.59 -53.08
CA GLN A 300 53.98 -5.91 -52.17
C GLN A 300 52.57 -5.75 -52.77
N ARG A 301 52.46 -5.34 -54.04
CA ARG A 301 51.15 -5.27 -54.73
C ARG A 301 50.54 -6.66 -54.92
N VAL A 302 51.35 -7.68 -55.22
CA VAL A 302 50.91 -9.09 -55.23
C VAL A 302 50.35 -9.49 -53.87
N LEU A 303 50.99 -9.06 -52.77
CA LEU A 303 50.48 -9.31 -51.43
C LEU A 303 49.14 -8.61 -51.19
N VAL A 304 48.96 -7.35 -51.61
CA VAL A 304 47.66 -6.66 -51.54
C VAL A 304 46.57 -7.42 -52.29
N ILE A 305 46.86 -7.86 -53.53
CA ILE A 305 45.92 -8.63 -54.37
C ILE A 305 45.48 -9.92 -53.68
N ARG A 306 46.44 -10.66 -53.10
CA ARG A 306 46.18 -11.91 -52.40
C ARG A 306 45.41 -11.70 -51.11
N THR A 307 45.79 -10.68 -50.34
CA THR A 307 45.17 -10.35 -49.06
C THR A 307 43.68 -10.06 -49.21
N PHE A 308 43.30 -9.25 -50.21
CA PHE A 308 41.90 -8.94 -50.48
C PHE A 308 41.26 -9.85 -51.53
N ALA A 309 41.96 -10.90 -51.98
CA ALA A 309 41.49 -11.83 -53.02
C ALA A 309 40.87 -11.13 -54.25
N LEU A 310 41.53 -10.08 -54.75
CA LEU A 310 41.02 -9.26 -55.85
C LEU A 310 40.95 -10.07 -57.15
N SER A 311 39.82 -9.97 -57.85
CA SER A 311 39.59 -10.55 -59.17
C SER A 311 40.27 -9.74 -60.29
N ASP A 312 40.43 -10.37 -61.47
CA ASP A 312 41.08 -9.75 -62.63
C ASP A 312 40.39 -8.45 -63.06
N THR A 313 39.06 -8.41 -63.03
CA THR A 313 38.25 -7.24 -63.42
C THR A 313 38.30 -6.13 -62.37
N GLU A 314 38.35 -6.47 -61.06
CA GLU A 314 38.59 -5.47 -60.01
C GLU A 314 39.97 -4.85 -60.14
N LEU A 315 40.99 -5.69 -60.38
CA LEU A 315 42.38 -5.28 -60.52
C LEU A 315 42.56 -4.37 -61.74
N GLN A 316 41.87 -4.65 -62.84
CA GLN A 316 41.82 -3.78 -64.01
C GLN A 316 41.32 -2.37 -63.64
N VAL A 317 40.23 -2.24 -62.88
CA VAL A 317 39.71 -0.94 -62.43
C VAL A 317 40.68 -0.23 -61.47
N LEU A 318 41.20 -0.96 -60.47
CA LEU A 318 42.10 -0.41 -59.45
C LEU A 318 43.45 0.03 -60.02
N SER A 319 43.93 -0.65 -61.07
CA SER A 319 45.22 -0.38 -61.72
C SER A 319 45.34 1.03 -62.33
N THR A 320 44.25 1.78 -62.43
CA THR A 320 44.23 3.13 -63.00
C THR A 320 44.75 4.21 -62.04
N SER A 321 44.56 4.04 -60.71
CA SER A 321 44.87 5.10 -59.72
C SER A 321 44.78 4.69 -58.24
N ALA A 322 44.64 3.41 -57.89
CA ALA A 322 44.37 3.02 -56.51
C ALA A 322 45.59 3.23 -55.56
N PRO A 323 45.44 3.98 -54.45
CA PRO A 323 46.54 4.21 -53.51
C PRO A 323 46.73 3.01 -52.56
N VAL A 324 47.95 2.51 -52.43
CA VAL A 324 48.29 1.35 -51.56
C VAL A 324 49.25 1.65 -50.42
N LYS A 325 49.79 2.88 -50.35
CA LYS A 325 50.86 3.24 -49.39
C LYS A 325 50.35 3.77 -48.05
N THR A 326 49.04 3.87 -47.87
CA THR A 326 48.43 4.36 -46.63
C THR A 326 47.34 3.40 -46.18
N ILE A 327 47.11 3.32 -44.87
CA ILE A 327 46.02 2.55 -44.29
C ILE A 327 44.67 2.96 -44.90
N SER A 328 44.44 4.27 -45.08
CA SER A 328 43.21 4.78 -45.71
C SER A 328 43.05 4.35 -47.17
N GLY A 329 44.15 4.18 -47.91
CA GLY A 329 44.12 3.63 -49.27
C GLY A 329 43.71 2.17 -49.30
N LEU A 330 44.31 1.35 -48.41
CA LEU A 330 43.94 -0.07 -48.26
C LEU A 330 42.49 -0.25 -47.78
N GLN A 331 42.03 0.60 -46.86
CA GLN A 331 40.63 0.64 -46.42
C GLN A 331 39.69 0.93 -47.60
N ALA A 332 40.00 1.94 -48.42
CA ALA A 332 39.19 2.26 -49.60
C ALA A 332 39.13 1.08 -50.60
N ILE A 333 40.25 0.40 -50.83
CA ILE A 333 40.30 -0.82 -51.67
C ILE A 333 39.42 -1.92 -51.07
N SER A 334 39.52 -2.17 -49.77
CA SER A 334 38.73 -3.20 -49.09
C SER A 334 37.22 -2.89 -49.12
N HIS A 335 36.82 -1.63 -48.98
CA HIS A 335 35.40 -1.25 -49.07
C HIS A 335 34.86 -1.38 -50.49
N PHE A 336 35.69 -1.04 -51.50
CA PHE A 336 35.35 -1.27 -52.90
C PHE A 336 35.20 -2.77 -53.19
N HIS A 337 36.13 -3.59 -52.71
CA HIS A 337 36.03 -5.05 -52.83
C HIS A 337 34.78 -5.61 -52.13
N ASN A 338 34.43 -5.13 -50.94
CA ASN A 338 33.19 -5.50 -50.25
C ASN A 338 31.96 -5.19 -51.11
N LEU A 339 31.91 -4.00 -51.73
CA LEU A 339 30.83 -3.66 -52.66
C LEU A 339 30.76 -4.64 -53.84
N VAL A 340 31.90 -4.96 -54.46
CA VAL A 340 31.94 -5.89 -55.60
C VAL A 340 31.46 -7.28 -55.18
N ASN A 341 31.85 -7.76 -54.00
CA ASN A 341 31.34 -9.01 -53.44
C ASN A 341 29.82 -8.95 -53.22
N ARG A 342 29.26 -7.82 -52.76
CA ARG A 342 27.80 -7.64 -52.64
C ARG A 342 27.08 -7.68 -53.99
N CYS A 343 27.73 -7.29 -55.09
CA CYS A 343 27.17 -7.43 -56.44
C CYS A 343 27.08 -8.90 -56.93
N GLY A 344 27.81 -9.82 -56.27
CA GLY A 344 27.80 -11.25 -56.59
C GLY A 344 28.04 -11.54 -58.08
N GLY A 345 27.16 -12.35 -58.70
CA GLY A 345 27.28 -12.73 -60.11
C GLY A 345 27.14 -11.57 -61.11
N GLN A 346 26.69 -10.38 -60.69
CA GLN A 346 26.57 -9.18 -61.53
C GLN A 346 27.80 -8.25 -61.43
N ALA A 347 28.80 -8.61 -60.62
CA ALA A 347 30.02 -7.83 -60.43
C ALA A 347 30.71 -7.47 -61.75
N GLY A 348 30.84 -8.43 -62.68
CA GLY A 348 31.46 -8.20 -63.99
C GLY A 348 30.76 -7.09 -64.79
N THR A 349 29.43 -7.11 -64.86
CA THR A 349 28.62 -6.09 -65.55
C THR A 349 28.79 -4.70 -64.94
N VAL A 350 28.89 -4.61 -63.61
CA VAL A 350 29.12 -3.34 -62.90
C VAL A 350 30.50 -2.79 -63.21
N LEU A 351 31.53 -3.64 -63.18
CA LEU A 351 32.93 -3.26 -63.43
C LEU A 351 33.16 -2.86 -64.89
N ASP A 352 32.61 -3.61 -65.85
CA ASP A 352 32.67 -3.29 -67.28
C ASP A 352 32.01 -1.94 -67.60
N ALA A 353 30.84 -1.69 -67.00
CA ALA A 353 30.12 -0.44 -67.15
C ALA A 353 30.88 0.74 -66.50
N LEU A 354 31.53 0.52 -65.36
CA LEU A 354 32.37 1.52 -64.69
C LEU A 354 33.56 1.90 -65.57
N GLN A 355 34.25 0.91 -66.12
CA GLN A 355 35.41 1.13 -66.98
C GLN A 355 35.03 1.86 -68.28
N SER A 356 33.88 1.53 -68.85
CA SER A 356 33.35 2.19 -70.06
C SER A 356 32.72 3.56 -69.79
N SER A 357 32.73 4.05 -68.53
CA SER A 357 32.02 5.27 -68.10
C SER A 357 30.51 5.27 -68.44
N THR A 358 29.89 4.09 -68.44
CA THR A 358 28.45 3.87 -68.73
C THR A 358 27.66 3.37 -67.51
N LEU A 359 28.29 3.28 -66.33
CA LEU A 359 27.65 2.80 -65.12
C LEU A 359 26.51 3.74 -64.69
N THR A 360 25.29 3.19 -64.64
CA THR A 360 24.09 3.90 -64.17
C THR A 360 23.62 3.37 -62.83
N VAL A 361 22.88 4.19 -62.09
CA VAL A 361 22.21 3.78 -60.84
C VAL A 361 21.34 2.55 -61.04
N LYS A 362 20.69 2.41 -62.20
CA LYS A 362 19.83 1.26 -62.52
C LYS A 362 20.61 -0.06 -62.56
N ILE A 363 21.78 -0.07 -63.19
CA ILE A 363 22.65 -1.25 -63.25
C ILE A 363 23.12 -1.62 -61.85
N LEU A 364 23.52 -0.62 -61.05
CA LEU A 364 24.03 -0.84 -59.71
C LEU A 364 22.94 -1.30 -58.73
N ALA A 365 21.73 -0.77 -58.84
CA ALA A 365 20.55 -1.18 -58.08
C ALA A 365 20.18 -2.64 -58.34
N GLN A 366 20.22 -3.06 -59.61
CA GLN A 366 19.96 -4.44 -59.99
C GLN A 366 21.05 -5.39 -59.47
N ALA A 367 22.32 -4.96 -59.49
CA ALA A 367 23.44 -5.77 -59.02
C ALA A 367 23.44 -5.95 -57.50
N LEU A 368 23.15 -4.90 -56.73
CA LEU A 368 23.11 -4.95 -55.26
C LEU A 368 21.78 -5.47 -54.68
N ASN A 369 20.75 -5.62 -55.52
CA ASN A 369 19.39 -5.91 -55.07
C ASN A 369 18.85 -4.87 -54.06
N VAL A 370 19.15 -3.59 -54.31
CA VAL A 370 18.73 -2.45 -53.48
C VAL A 370 17.90 -1.48 -54.35
N PRO A 371 16.85 -0.83 -53.82
CA PRO A 371 16.09 0.16 -54.57
C PRO A 371 17.00 1.28 -55.13
N GLY A 372 16.82 1.62 -56.42
CA GLY A 372 17.65 2.63 -57.08
C GLY A 372 17.62 4.01 -56.40
N ILE A 373 16.51 4.36 -55.76
CA ILE A 373 16.37 5.60 -54.99
C ILE A 373 17.34 5.67 -53.81
N THR A 374 17.61 4.55 -53.14
CA THR A 374 18.55 4.47 -52.01
C THR A 374 19.98 4.77 -52.47
N ILE A 375 20.37 4.21 -53.61
CA ILE A 375 21.69 4.46 -54.22
C ILE A 375 21.81 5.90 -54.69
N SER A 376 20.79 6.44 -55.39
CA SER A 376 20.76 7.85 -55.80
C SER A 376 20.89 8.79 -54.61
N GLN A 377 20.23 8.49 -53.49
CA GLN A 377 20.35 9.29 -52.28
C GLN A 377 21.78 9.26 -51.73
N ILE A 378 22.39 8.08 -51.56
CA ILE A 378 23.77 7.97 -51.04
C ILE A 378 24.77 8.69 -51.95
N LEU A 379 24.65 8.53 -53.27
CA LEU A 379 25.52 9.23 -54.22
C LEU A 379 25.32 10.75 -54.15
N GLY A 380 24.07 11.21 -53.96
CA GLY A 380 23.76 12.62 -53.72
C GLY A 380 24.29 13.16 -52.39
N LEU A 381 24.55 12.31 -51.38
CA LEU A 381 25.26 12.73 -50.16
C LEU A 381 26.76 12.93 -50.38
N GLN A 382 27.32 12.30 -51.42
CA GLN A 382 28.75 12.27 -51.70
C GLN A 382 29.19 13.28 -52.77
N ALA A 383 28.25 13.78 -53.58
CA ALA A 383 28.50 14.75 -54.63
C ALA A 383 27.63 16.00 -54.43
N ASP A 384 28.21 17.18 -54.67
CA ASP A 384 27.47 18.46 -54.71
C ASP A 384 26.38 18.52 -55.80
N ILE A 385 26.23 17.47 -56.63
CA ILE A 385 25.28 17.41 -57.75
C ILE A 385 24.64 16.01 -57.80
N PRO A 386 23.34 15.87 -57.47
CA PRO A 386 22.56 14.66 -57.78
C PRO A 386 22.61 14.39 -59.29
N ASP A 387 22.81 13.14 -59.71
CA ASP A 387 22.89 12.70 -61.11
C ASP A 387 24.25 12.83 -61.83
N SER A 388 25.35 13.12 -61.12
CA SER A 388 26.68 12.96 -61.72
C SER A 388 26.96 11.48 -62.08
N PRO A 389 27.49 11.18 -63.28
CA PRO A 389 27.81 9.81 -63.66
C PRO A 389 28.87 9.23 -62.72
N VAL A 390 28.65 7.99 -62.26
CA VAL A 390 29.63 7.27 -61.44
C VAL A 390 30.81 6.91 -62.34
N THR A 391 31.88 7.67 -62.21
CA THR A 391 33.06 7.59 -63.10
C THR A 391 34.30 7.08 -62.39
N LYS A 392 34.29 7.04 -61.05
CA LYS A 392 35.44 6.61 -60.24
C LYS A 392 35.01 5.55 -59.23
N TRP A 393 35.84 4.52 -59.07
CA TRP A 393 35.64 3.46 -58.08
C TRP A 393 35.63 4.00 -56.63
N THR A 394 36.28 5.13 -56.36
CA THR A 394 36.30 5.75 -55.01
C THR A 394 34.92 6.27 -54.56
N GLN A 395 34.05 6.64 -55.50
CA GLN A 395 32.64 6.99 -55.21
C GLN A 395 31.86 5.75 -54.74
N LEU A 396 32.20 4.59 -55.31
CA LEU A 396 31.58 3.32 -54.98
C LEU A 396 32.05 2.77 -53.62
N GLY A 397 33.31 2.98 -53.24
CA GLY A 397 33.87 2.48 -51.98
C GLY A 397 33.21 3.04 -50.70
N LYS A 398 32.45 4.14 -50.77
CA LYS A 398 31.71 4.66 -49.60
C LYS A 398 30.28 4.12 -49.49
N LEU A 399 29.76 3.50 -50.56
CA LEU A 399 28.38 3.03 -50.62
C LEU A 399 28.04 1.98 -49.55
N PRO A 400 28.87 0.95 -49.30
CA PRO A 400 28.58 -0.06 -48.28
C PRO A 400 28.36 0.52 -46.88
N VAL A 401 29.14 1.53 -46.49
CA VAL A 401 29.06 2.15 -45.15
C VAL A 401 27.70 2.82 -44.93
N TYR A 402 27.21 3.59 -45.90
CA TYR A 402 25.91 4.25 -45.77
C TYR A 402 24.73 3.26 -45.86
N LEU A 403 24.89 2.18 -46.64
CA LEU A 403 23.92 1.08 -46.67
C LEU A 403 23.85 0.41 -45.29
N ASP A 404 25.00 0.11 -44.68
CA ASP A 404 25.05 -0.55 -43.37
C ASP A 404 24.46 0.34 -42.26
N ILE A 405 24.68 1.66 -42.29
CA ILE A 405 24.04 2.59 -41.34
C ILE A 405 22.53 2.63 -41.55
N SER A 406 22.09 2.72 -42.81
CA SER A 406 20.68 2.73 -43.20
C SER A 406 19.96 1.45 -42.75
N ASP A 407 20.59 0.29 -42.96
CA ASP A 407 20.07 -1.02 -42.57
C ASP A 407 20.04 -1.21 -41.06
N ASN A 408 21.08 -0.76 -40.33
CA ASN A 408 21.16 -0.89 -38.87
C ASN A 408 20.18 0.03 -38.12
N LEU A 409 19.92 1.22 -38.66
CA LEU A 409 19.01 2.20 -38.06
C LEU A 409 17.59 2.12 -38.63
N HIS A 410 17.38 1.32 -39.68
CA HIS A 410 16.12 1.21 -40.42
C HIS A 410 15.59 2.58 -40.91
N ILE A 411 16.49 3.46 -41.34
CA ILE A 411 16.18 4.78 -41.92
C ILE A 411 16.74 4.87 -43.33
N THR A 412 16.20 5.76 -44.16
CA THR A 412 16.71 6.02 -45.51
C THR A 412 18.04 6.79 -45.46
N PRO A 413 18.92 6.64 -46.47
CA PRO A 413 20.17 7.38 -46.50
C PRO A 413 20.01 8.89 -46.44
N LYS A 414 18.96 9.45 -47.06
CA LYS A 414 18.66 10.88 -46.98
C LYS A 414 18.39 11.34 -45.54
N GLU A 415 17.86 10.49 -44.68
CA GLU A 415 17.58 10.82 -43.28
C GLU A 415 18.85 10.81 -42.41
N ILE A 416 19.92 10.14 -42.86
CA ILE A 416 21.21 10.14 -42.16
C ILE A 416 21.79 11.57 -42.08
N THR A 417 21.61 12.41 -43.10
CA THR A 417 22.06 13.81 -43.01
C THR A 417 21.25 14.60 -42.00
N HIS A 418 19.95 14.32 -41.86
CA HIS A 418 19.14 14.94 -40.83
C HIS A 418 19.58 14.49 -39.43
N LEU A 419 19.89 13.20 -39.25
CA LEU A 419 20.47 12.66 -38.02
C LEU A 419 21.78 13.38 -37.66
N LEU A 420 22.73 13.45 -38.59
CA LEU A 420 24.03 14.11 -38.36
C LEU A 420 23.85 15.60 -38.07
N ALA A 421 23.08 16.32 -38.90
CA ALA A 421 22.86 17.75 -38.74
C ALA A 421 22.21 18.11 -37.41
N VAL A 422 21.24 17.32 -36.93
CA VAL A 422 20.58 17.57 -35.64
C VAL A 422 21.43 17.12 -34.46
N SER A 423 22.14 15.99 -34.57
CA SER A 423 22.96 15.44 -33.47
C SER A 423 24.25 16.24 -33.21
N GLU A 424 24.80 16.89 -34.23
CA GLU A 424 26.00 17.74 -34.13
C GLU A 424 25.64 19.20 -33.80
N ASN A 425 24.36 19.59 -33.89
CA ASN A 425 23.90 20.90 -33.49
C ASN A 425 23.90 21.02 -31.96
N ALA A 426 24.57 22.04 -31.42
CA ALA A 426 24.60 22.30 -29.97
C ALA A 426 23.25 22.77 -29.41
N SER A 427 22.37 23.33 -30.27
CA SER A 427 21.08 23.90 -29.88
C SER A 427 19.99 23.59 -30.92
N PRO A 428 19.63 22.31 -31.15
CA PRO A 428 18.56 21.95 -32.06
C PRO A 428 17.21 22.40 -31.51
N SER A 429 16.29 22.79 -32.39
CA SER A 429 14.92 23.14 -32.00
C SER A 429 14.14 21.90 -31.56
N TYR A 430 13.12 22.09 -30.71
CA TYR A 430 12.26 20.99 -30.26
C TYR A 430 11.54 20.29 -31.44
N ALA A 431 11.20 21.05 -32.49
CA ALA A 431 10.58 20.51 -33.69
C ALA A 431 11.53 19.60 -34.48
N GLU A 432 12.79 19.99 -34.64
CA GLU A 432 13.83 19.16 -35.28
C GLU A 432 14.05 17.87 -34.49
N LEU A 433 14.16 17.96 -33.15
CA LEU A 433 14.31 16.79 -32.27
C LEU A 433 13.10 15.84 -32.35
N THR A 434 11.88 16.37 -32.33
CA THR A 434 10.66 15.55 -32.40
C THR A 434 10.54 14.86 -33.76
N THR A 435 10.89 15.57 -34.83
CA THR A 435 10.92 15.01 -36.19
C THR A 435 11.94 13.88 -36.28
N LEU A 436 13.17 14.09 -35.80
CA LEU A 436 14.20 13.05 -35.78
C LEU A 436 13.79 11.84 -34.92
N ALA A 437 13.22 12.07 -33.74
CA ALA A 437 12.75 11.00 -32.86
C ALA A 437 11.64 10.17 -33.54
N GLY A 438 10.67 10.81 -34.20
CA GLY A 438 9.63 10.12 -34.97
C GLY A 438 10.18 9.29 -36.12
N LEU A 439 11.18 9.82 -36.84
CA LEU A 439 11.87 9.09 -37.91
C LEU A 439 12.57 7.83 -37.40
N LEU A 440 13.33 7.93 -36.31
CA LEU A 440 14.02 6.78 -35.71
C LEU A 440 13.04 5.76 -35.12
N GLN A 441 11.91 6.20 -34.56
CA GLN A 441 10.89 5.32 -34.02
C GLN A 441 10.11 4.58 -35.11
N ALA A 442 9.92 5.19 -36.29
CA ALA A 442 9.24 4.55 -37.42
C ALA A 442 9.98 3.30 -37.94
N GLY A 443 11.30 3.21 -37.72
CA GLY A 443 12.12 2.06 -38.08
C GLY A 443 12.07 0.91 -37.06
N LEU A 444 11.46 1.10 -35.88
CA LEU A 444 11.38 0.07 -34.84
C LEU A 444 10.26 -0.93 -35.11
N ASN A 445 10.49 -2.20 -34.75
CA ASN A 445 9.42 -3.19 -34.73
C ASN A 445 8.49 -3.01 -33.50
N GLU A 446 7.38 -3.76 -33.47
CA GLU A 446 6.37 -3.65 -32.40
C GLU A 446 6.95 -3.94 -31.00
N GLN A 447 7.81 -4.95 -30.87
CA GLN A 447 8.44 -5.29 -29.60
C GLN A 447 9.39 -4.19 -29.12
N GLN A 448 10.22 -3.65 -30.01
CA GLN A 448 11.14 -2.54 -29.72
C GLN A 448 10.37 -1.27 -29.38
N THR A 449 9.27 -0.99 -30.08
CA THR A 449 8.38 0.15 -29.80
C THR A 449 7.76 0.02 -28.41
N LYS A 450 7.26 -1.17 -28.05
CA LYS A 450 6.73 -1.43 -26.70
C LYS A 450 7.82 -1.30 -25.63
N GLN A 451 9.03 -1.80 -25.88
CA GLN A 451 10.15 -1.64 -24.98
C GLN A 451 10.53 -0.16 -24.79
N LEU A 452 10.54 0.61 -25.87
CA LEU A 452 10.78 2.06 -25.83
C LEU A 452 9.70 2.77 -25.02
N GLN A 453 8.43 2.45 -25.23
CA GLN A 453 7.32 3.00 -24.44
C GLN A 453 7.47 2.65 -22.96
N ASN A 454 7.78 1.39 -22.65
CA ASN A 454 7.99 0.93 -21.27
C ASN A 454 9.16 1.64 -20.57
N GLN A 455 10.17 2.10 -21.33
CA GLN A 455 11.27 2.92 -20.80
C GLN A 455 10.90 4.41 -20.71
N SER A 456 10.11 4.91 -21.66
CA SER A 456 9.76 6.33 -21.76
C SER A 456 8.73 6.77 -20.71
N GLU A 457 7.69 5.96 -20.47
CA GLU A 457 6.60 6.33 -19.56
C GLU A 457 7.07 6.53 -18.10
N PRO A 458 7.93 5.69 -17.51
CA PRO A 458 8.48 5.94 -16.18
C PRO A 458 9.31 7.22 -16.11
N CYS A 459 10.10 7.53 -17.14
CA CYS A 459 10.87 8.78 -17.21
C CYS A 459 9.95 10.00 -17.29
N ARG A 460 8.87 9.92 -18.10
CA ARG A 460 7.86 10.97 -18.17
C ARG A 460 7.13 11.15 -16.84
N SER A 461 6.71 10.06 -16.21
CA SER A 461 6.09 10.08 -14.87
C SER A 461 7.04 10.69 -13.82
N GLU A 462 8.33 10.35 -13.86
CA GLU A 462 9.32 10.94 -12.97
C GLU A 462 9.43 12.46 -13.17
N ALA A 463 9.56 12.92 -14.42
CA ALA A 463 9.63 14.34 -14.75
C ALA A 463 8.36 15.10 -14.34
N LEU A 464 7.18 14.62 -14.75
CA LEU A 464 5.89 15.25 -14.44
C LEU A 464 5.60 15.24 -12.94
N SER A 465 5.96 14.18 -12.22
CA SER A 465 5.83 14.14 -10.76
C SER A 465 6.75 15.17 -10.08
N GLY A 466 7.94 15.41 -10.62
CA GLY A 466 8.86 16.46 -10.18
C GLY A 466 8.31 17.86 -10.39
N GLU A 467 7.78 18.11 -11.58
CA GLU A 467 7.16 19.39 -11.92
C GLU A 467 5.87 19.63 -11.11
N TYR A 468 5.03 18.62 -10.94
CA TYR A 468 3.81 18.69 -10.14
C TYR A 468 4.10 19.10 -8.68
N ARG A 469 5.09 18.46 -8.03
CA ARG A 469 5.44 18.85 -6.65
C ARG A 469 6.06 20.25 -6.56
N ALA A 470 6.79 20.68 -7.58
CA ALA A 470 7.42 21.99 -7.60
C ALA A 470 6.43 23.12 -7.87
N LEU A 471 5.60 22.98 -8.92
CA LEU A 471 4.72 24.04 -9.43
C LEU A 471 3.31 23.98 -8.85
N VAL A 472 2.72 22.79 -8.71
CA VAL A 472 1.32 22.64 -8.29
C VAL A 472 1.21 22.51 -6.77
N MET A 473 2.02 21.66 -6.14
CA MET A 473 2.00 21.52 -4.67
C MET A 473 2.77 22.64 -3.95
N GLY A 474 3.65 23.37 -4.65
CA GLY A 474 4.56 24.34 -4.04
C GLY A 474 5.56 23.71 -3.05
N LYS A 475 5.83 22.41 -3.17
CA LYS A 475 6.67 21.60 -2.26
C LYS A 475 7.69 20.79 -3.06
N PRO A 476 8.72 21.44 -3.65
CA PRO A 476 9.69 20.76 -4.51
C PRO A 476 10.50 19.65 -3.82
N LEU A 477 10.64 19.72 -2.49
CA LEU A 477 11.33 18.74 -1.65
C LEU A 477 10.45 17.56 -1.23
N ALA A 478 9.15 17.56 -1.55
CA ALA A 478 8.26 16.44 -1.25
C ALA A 478 8.69 15.18 -2.00
N ASN A 479 8.48 14.01 -1.39
CA ASN A 479 8.75 12.75 -2.06
C ASN A 479 7.65 12.47 -3.09
N ARG A 480 7.95 11.72 -4.13
CA ARG A 480 6.95 11.15 -5.05
C ARG A 480 5.87 10.34 -4.32
N ASP A 481 6.19 9.73 -3.18
CA ASP A 481 5.19 9.04 -2.35
C ASP A 481 4.14 10.00 -1.77
N ASP A 482 4.48 11.27 -1.57
CA ASP A 482 3.52 12.27 -1.10
C ASP A 482 2.54 12.66 -2.21
N ILE A 483 2.95 12.56 -3.48
CA ILE A 483 2.06 12.71 -4.63
C ILE A 483 1.08 11.54 -4.66
N TRP A 484 1.55 10.30 -4.44
CA TRP A 484 0.68 9.13 -4.35
C TRP A 484 -0.35 9.28 -3.22
N ARG A 485 0.07 9.74 -2.03
CA ARG A 485 -0.84 10.01 -0.91
C ARG A 485 -1.86 11.10 -1.22
N THR A 486 -1.47 12.13 -1.98
CA THR A 486 -2.32 13.28 -2.29
C THR A 486 -3.29 12.99 -3.45
N LEU A 487 -2.81 12.37 -4.53
CA LEU A 487 -3.57 12.10 -5.75
C LEU A 487 -4.19 10.70 -5.78
N LEU A 488 -3.85 9.84 -4.82
CA LEU A 488 -4.36 8.48 -4.65
C LEU A 488 -3.98 7.50 -5.78
N ILE A 489 -3.04 7.87 -6.65
CA ILE A 489 -2.52 7.07 -7.76
C ILE A 489 -1.00 6.95 -7.63
N ASP A 490 -0.48 5.72 -7.74
CA ASP A 490 0.96 5.48 -7.61
C ASP A 490 1.69 5.79 -8.93
N GLY A 491 2.49 6.85 -8.93
CA GLY A 491 3.29 7.26 -10.08
C GLY A 491 4.58 6.46 -10.27
N LYS A 492 5.00 5.61 -9.32
CA LYS A 492 6.26 4.84 -9.38
C LYS A 492 6.08 3.46 -10.02
N VAL A 493 4.87 3.09 -10.43
CA VAL A 493 4.61 1.83 -11.12
C VAL A 493 5.31 1.77 -12.47
N SER A 494 5.70 0.57 -12.89
CA SER A 494 6.20 0.34 -14.25
C SER A 494 5.05 0.43 -15.26
N ALA A 495 5.37 0.77 -16.50
CA ALA A 495 4.41 0.81 -17.61
C ALA A 495 3.73 -0.54 -17.92
N GLU A 496 4.26 -1.65 -17.40
CA GLU A 496 3.71 -3.00 -17.59
C GLU A 496 2.51 -3.30 -16.69
N ILE A 497 2.35 -2.57 -15.58
CA ILE A 497 1.22 -2.77 -14.67
C ILE A 497 -0.03 -2.20 -15.33
N THR A 498 -1.04 -3.06 -15.50
CA THR A 498 -2.33 -2.68 -16.09
C THR A 498 -3.45 -2.87 -15.08
N THR A 499 -4.28 -1.85 -14.94
CA THR A 499 -5.47 -1.85 -14.09
C THR A 499 -6.64 -1.33 -14.92
N THR A 500 -7.86 -1.71 -14.53
CA THR A 500 -9.05 -1.06 -15.10
C THR A 500 -9.25 0.29 -14.40
N PRO A 501 -9.82 1.29 -15.08
CA PRO A 501 -10.07 2.60 -14.46
C PRO A 501 -10.92 2.51 -13.18
N LEU A 502 -11.88 1.58 -13.14
CA LEU A 502 -12.72 1.37 -11.95
C LEU A 502 -11.93 0.73 -10.80
N ALA A 503 -11.09 -0.26 -11.08
CA ALA A 503 -10.27 -0.89 -10.06
C ALA A 503 -9.27 0.11 -9.44
N ASP A 504 -8.69 0.98 -10.26
CA ASP A 504 -7.77 2.02 -9.78
C ASP A 504 -8.50 3.08 -8.93
N ALA A 505 -9.71 3.49 -9.34
CA ALA A 505 -10.56 4.37 -8.52
C ALA A 505 -10.94 3.72 -7.17
N ILE A 506 -11.29 2.42 -7.16
CA ILE A 506 -11.56 1.67 -5.94
C ILE A 506 -10.31 1.66 -5.04
N ALA A 507 -9.14 1.37 -5.59
CA ALA A 507 -7.88 1.34 -4.84
C ALA A 507 -7.53 2.72 -4.27
N GLY A 508 -7.71 3.78 -5.06
CA GLY A 508 -7.50 5.16 -4.61
C GLY A 508 -8.42 5.57 -3.45
N ILE A 509 -9.73 5.27 -3.55
CA ILE A 509 -10.70 5.54 -2.48
C ILE A 509 -10.41 4.68 -1.25
N GLN A 510 -10.06 3.41 -1.42
CA GLN A 510 -9.65 2.54 -0.31
C GLN A 510 -8.41 3.08 0.39
N LEU A 511 -7.41 3.54 -0.36
CA LEU A 511 -6.22 4.19 0.20
C LEU A 511 -6.60 5.44 0.99
N TYR A 512 -7.45 6.30 0.44
CA TYR A 512 -7.95 7.48 1.12
C TYR A 512 -8.64 7.13 2.45
N ILE A 513 -9.62 6.21 2.43
CA ILE A 513 -10.34 5.80 3.64
C ILE A 513 -9.38 5.22 4.69
N ASN A 514 -8.44 4.36 4.28
CA ASN A 514 -7.45 3.80 5.21
C ASN A 514 -6.60 4.87 5.87
N ARG A 515 -6.15 5.88 5.11
CA ARG A 515 -5.35 7.00 5.62
C ARG A 515 -6.17 7.88 6.55
N THR A 516 -7.42 8.19 6.19
CA THR A 516 -8.33 8.98 7.02
C THR A 516 -8.66 8.28 8.33
N VAL A 517 -8.98 6.98 8.30
CA VAL A 517 -9.27 6.18 9.52
C VAL A 517 -8.05 6.04 10.41
N ALA A 518 -6.85 5.92 9.82
CA ALA A 518 -5.59 5.84 10.57
C ALA A 518 -5.13 7.19 11.16
N GLY A 519 -5.75 8.31 10.77
CA GLY A 519 -5.40 9.66 11.23
C GLY A 519 -4.29 10.34 10.42
N ASP A 520 -3.87 9.78 9.28
CA ASP A 520 -2.90 10.40 8.37
C ASP A 520 -3.46 11.65 7.66
N GLU A 521 -4.79 11.69 7.45
CA GLU A 521 -5.50 12.83 6.86
C GLU A 521 -6.19 13.66 7.96
N PRO A 522 -5.61 14.81 8.36
CA PRO A 522 -6.17 15.62 9.44
C PRO A 522 -7.48 16.30 9.02
N GLY A 523 -8.37 16.56 9.98
CA GLY A 523 -9.63 17.26 9.75
C GLY A 523 -10.79 16.37 9.28
N ALA A 524 -10.64 15.05 9.41
CA ALA A 524 -11.73 14.10 9.21
C ALA A 524 -12.88 14.33 10.21
N ASP A 525 -14.12 14.15 9.76
CA ASP A 525 -15.30 14.24 10.63
C ASP A 525 -15.46 12.94 11.43
N ASN A 526 -15.22 13.03 12.74
CA ASN A 526 -15.39 11.89 13.65
C ASN A 526 -16.81 11.32 13.62
N ALA A 527 -17.84 12.16 13.44
CA ALA A 527 -19.22 11.69 13.35
C ALA A 527 -19.47 10.84 12.09
N VAL A 528 -18.71 11.08 11.00
CA VAL A 528 -18.72 10.24 9.80
C VAL A 528 -17.98 8.93 10.06
N LEU A 529 -16.80 8.98 10.69
CA LEU A 529 -16.01 7.78 11.02
C LEU A 529 -16.71 6.84 12.02
N GLU A 530 -17.63 7.35 12.83
CA GLU A 530 -18.45 6.55 13.75
C GLU A 530 -19.65 5.85 13.07
N ARG A 531 -19.90 6.10 11.77
CA ARG A 531 -20.97 5.42 11.03
C ARG A 531 -20.65 3.93 10.86
N GLN A 532 -21.70 3.13 10.75
CA GLN A 532 -21.60 1.67 10.66
C GLN A 532 -20.67 1.20 9.52
N PHE A 533 -20.70 1.88 8.37
CA PHE A 533 -19.82 1.55 7.24
C PHE A 533 -18.32 1.57 7.63
N PHE A 534 -17.90 2.53 8.44
CA PHE A 534 -16.50 2.66 8.86
C PHE A 534 -16.18 1.80 10.09
N LYS A 535 -17.15 1.59 10.99
CA LYS A 535 -17.03 0.59 12.08
C LYS A 535 -16.79 -0.82 11.54
N ASP A 536 -17.47 -1.17 10.45
CA ASP A 536 -17.33 -2.44 9.75
C ASP A 536 -16.28 -2.41 8.62
N TRP A 537 -15.46 -1.35 8.54
CA TRP A 537 -14.49 -1.18 7.46
C TRP A 537 -13.52 -2.34 7.39
N ASP A 538 -12.74 -2.57 8.45
CA ASP A 538 -11.70 -3.59 8.43
C ASP A 538 -12.24 -5.01 8.29
N THR A 539 -13.43 -5.29 8.84
CA THR A 539 -14.05 -6.62 8.79
C THR A 539 -14.69 -6.91 7.42
N TYR A 540 -15.43 -5.95 6.85
CA TYR A 540 -16.28 -6.20 5.70
C TYR A 540 -16.07 -5.22 4.54
N ASN A 541 -16.05 -3.91 4.79
CA ASN A 541 -16.19 -2.93 3.71
C ASN A 541 -14.86 -2.55 3.01
N LYS A 542 -13.72 -2.92 3.60
CA LYS A 542 -12.38 -2.60 3.08
C LYS A 542 -12.01 -3.33 1.80
N ARG A 543 -12.52 -4.54 1.60
CA ARG A 543 -12.27 -5.34 0.40
C ARG A 543 -13.57 -5.55 -0.34
N TYR A 544 -13.52 -5.44 -1.67
CA TYR A 544 -14.70 -5.65 -2.51
C TYR A 544 -15.34 -7.03 -2.29
N SER A 545 -14.54 -8.09 -2.16
CA SER A 545 -15.04 -9.45 -2.00
C SER A 545 -15.83 -9.67 -0.71
N THR A 546 -15.35 -9.15 0.42
CA THR A 546 -16.03 -9.29 1.72
C THR A 546 -17.29 -8.43 1.76
N TRP A 547 -17.24 -7.21 1.22
CA TRP A 547 -18.40 -6.35 1.07
C TRP A 547 -19.48 -7.01 0.21
N ALA A 548 -19.09 -7.57 -0.94
CA ALA A 548 -19.99 -8.28 -1.83
C ALA A 548 -20.63 -9.50 -1.14
N GLY A 549 -19.83 -10.28 -0.39
CA GLY A 549 -20.33 -11.44 0.34
C GLY A 549 -21.36 -11.08 1.43
N VAL A 550 -21.08 -10.04 2.24
CA VAL A 550 -22.03 -9.59 3.27
C VAL A 550 -23.29 -8.99 2.66
N SER A 551 -23.16 -8.25 1.56
CA SER A 551 -24.31 -7.72 0.83
C SER A 551 -25.17 -8.85 0.25
N GLN A 552 -24.54 -9.87 -0.35
CA GLN A 552 -25.24 -11.04 -0.89
C GLN A 552 -25.88 -11.92 0.18
N LEU A 553 -25.31 -12.00 1.38
CA LEU A 553 -25.86 -12.81 2.48
C LEU A 553 -27.31 -12.45 2.83
N VAL A 554 -27.71 -11.18 2.65
CA VAL A 554 -29.10 -10.74 2.87
C VAL A 554 -30.05 -11.22 1.77
N TYR A 555 -29.58 -11.28 0.52
CA TYR A 555 -30.41 -11.65 -0.64
C TYR A 555 -30.42 -13.15 -0.92
N TYR A 556 -29.28 -13.80 -0.69
CA TYR A 556 -29.04 -15.21 -0.97
C TYR A 556 -28.42 -15.91 0.25
N PRO A 557 -29.09 -15.90 1.41
CA PRO A 557 -28.59 -16.57 2.61
C PRO A 557 -28.36 -18.07 2.38
N GLU A 558 -29.10 -18.71 1.47
CA GLU A 558 -28.94 -20.12 1.10
C GLU A 558 -27.53 -20.48 0.60
N ASN A 559 -26.79 -19.52 0.05
CA ASN A 559 -25.39 -19.74 -0.34
C ASN A 559 -24.45 -19.88 0.87
N TYR A 560 -24.89 -19.41 2.05
CA TYR A 560 -24.11 -19.37 3.29
C TYR A 560 -24.70 -20.26 4.40
N ILE A 561 -25.93 -20.78 4.22
CA ILE A 561 -26.55 -21.70 5.17
C ILE A 561 -25.86 -23.06 5.06
N ASP A 562 -25.34 -23.52 6.19
CA ASP A 562 -24.87 -24.89 6.38
C ASP A 562 -25.89 -25.64 7.27
N PRO A 563 -26.55 -26.71 6.76
CA PRO A 563 -27.48 -27.50 7.58
C PRO A 563 -26.84 -28.16 8.81
N THR A 564 -25.52 -28.34 8.80
CA THR A 564 -24.79 -28.99 9.88
C THR A 564 -24.39 -28.03 11.00
N ILE A 565 -24.07 -26.77 10.65
CA ILE A 565 -23.58 -25.77 11.60
C ILE A 565 -24.52 -24.56 11.61
N ARG A 566 -25.28 -24.39 12.70
CA ARG A 566 -26.16 -23.24 12.89
C ARG A 566 -25.85 -22.52 14.20
N ILE A 567 -25.69 -21.19 14.14
CA ILE A 567 -25.57 -20.37 15.36
C ILE A 567 -26.89 -20.50 16.15
N GLY A 568 -26.79 -20.81 17.45
CA GLY A 568 -27.95 -21.10 18.30
C GLY A 568 -28.52 -22.51 18.10
N GLN A 569 -27.73 -23.45 17.58
CA GLN A 569 -28.08 -24.87 17.57
C GLN A 569 -28.09 -25.45 18.98
N THR A 570 -29.12 -26.24 19.28
CA THR A 570 -29.33 -26.83 20.61
C THR A 570 -28.33 -27.96 20.87
N GLY A 571 -28.02 -28.21 22.15
CA GLY A 571 -27.14 -29.32 22.54
C GLY A 571 -27.60 -30.68 22.01
N MET A 572 -28.92 -30.94 22.02
CA MET A 572 -29.50 -32.17 21.48
C MET A 572 -29.21 -32.37 19.99
N MET A 573 -29.20 -31.30 19.19
CA MET A 573 -28.89 -31.37 17.75
C MET A 573 -27.38 -31.56 17.54
N ASN A 574 -26.53 -30.96 18.39
CA ASN A 574 -25.09 -31.19 18.36
C ASN A 574 -24.76 -32.65 18.66
N THR A 575 -25.36 -33.24 19.71
CA THR A 575 -25.17 -34.65 20.04
C THR A 575 -25.66 -35.58 18.91
N MET A 576 -26.80 -35.27 18.27
CA MET A 576 -27.26 -36.01 17.10
C MET A 576 -26.25 -35.91 15.95
N LEU A 577 -25.74 -34.71 15.65
CA LEU A 577 -24.74 -34.50 14.61
C LEU A 577 -23.44 -35.27 14.91
N GLU A 578 -22.96 -35.24 16.16
CA GLU A 578 -21.78 -36.00 16.60
C GLU A 578 -21.93 -37.51 16.33
N GLN A 579 -23.11 -38.06 16.60
CA GLN A 579 -23.41 -39.47 16.33
C GLN A 579 -23.48 -39.79 14.85
N LEU A 580 -24.06 -38.88 14.05
CA LEU A 580 -24.17 -39.03 12.61
C LEU A 580 -22.87 -38.68 11.86
N SER A 581 -21.84 -38.19 12.53
CA SER A 581 -20.55 -37.81 11.90
C SER A 581 -19.62 -39.00 11.63
N GLN A 582 -20.10 -40.23 11.76
CA GLN A 582 -19.34 -41.45 11.47
C GLN A 582 -19.31 -41.76 9.96
N SER A 583 -18.23 -42.38 9.47
CA SER A 583 -18.08 -42.68 8.04
C SER A 583 -19.08 -43.71 7.51
N GLU A 584 -19.51 -44.67 8.34
CA GLU A 584 -20.51 -45.67 8.00
C GLU A 584 -21.88 -45.29 8.58
N LEU A 585 -22.68 -44.55 7.80
CA LEU A 585 -24.08 -44.26 8.12
C LEU A 585 -25.00 -45.31 7.48
N ASN A 586 -25.43 -46.28 8.27
CA ASN A 586 -26.50 -47.22 7.90
C ASN A 586 -27.85 -46.80 8.52
N SER A 587 -28.94 -47.46 8.10
CA SER A 587 -30.30 -47.14 8.57
C SER A 587 -30.45 -47.26 10.09
N ASP A 588 -29.77 -48.22 10.70
CA ASP A 588 -29.88 -48.49 12.14
C ASP A 588 -29.21 -47.36 12.93
N THR A 589 -27.99 -46.95 12.57
CA THR A 589 -27.28 -45.81 13.20
C THR A 589 -28.07 -44.50 13.06
N LEU A 590 -28.72 -44.28 11.91
CA LEU A 590 -29.54 -43.09 11.68
C LEU A 590 -30.82 -43.11 12.53
N GLU A 591 -31.49 -44.25 12.59
CA GLU A 591 -32.69 -44.43 13.40
C GLU A 591 -32.39 -44.28 14.89
N ASP A 592 -31.30 -44.87 15.38
CA ASP A 592 -30.85 -44.77 16.77
C ASP A 592 -30.50 -43.33 17.15
N GLY A 593 -29.74 -42.62 16.31
CA GLY A 593 -29.41 -41.21 16.52
C GLY A 593 -30.67 -40.33 16.57
N PHE A 594 -31.64 -40.59 15.70
CA PHE A 594 -32.92 -39.87 15.71
C PHE A 594 -33.79 -40.21 16.92
N ARG A 595 -33.84 -41.47 17.35
CA ARG A 595 -34.53 -41.89 18.57
C ARG A 595 -33.93 -41.25 19.82
N GLN A 596 -32.60 -41.14 19.89
CA GLN A 596 -31.93 -40.45 20.98
C GLN A 596 -32.23 -38.96 20.99
N TYR A 597 -32.24 -38.31 19.81
CA TYR A 597 -32.67 -36.93 19.68
C TYR A 597 -34.13 -36.74 20.17
N LEU A 598 -35.06 -37.59 19.74
CA LEU A 598 -36.46 -37.54 20.17
C LEU A 598 -36.62 -37.74 21.70
N THR A 599 -35.80 -38.61 22.30
CA THR A 599 -35.80 -38.81 23.76
C THR A 599 -35.35 -37.54 24.49
N ALA A 600 -34.28 -36.90 24.03
CA ALA A 600 -33.82 -35.63 24.60
C ALA A 600 -34.84 -34.50 24.37
N PHE A 601 -35.49 -34.49 23.21
CA PHE A 601 -36.55 -33.54 22.88
C PHE A 601 -37.77 -33.71 23.79
N GLU A 602 -38.25 -34.94 23.99
CA GLU A 602 -39.37 -35.27 24.89
C GLU A 602 -39.11 -34.77 26.31
N GLN A 603 -37.88 -34.95 26.81
CA GLN A 603 -37.49 -34.49 28.14
C GLN A 603 -37.62 -32.96 28.30
N VAL A 604 -37.23 -32.19 27.28
CA VAL A 604 -37.29 -30.72 27.30
C VAL A 604 -38.71 -30.21 27.01
N ALA A 605 -39.47 -30.88 26.16
CA ALA A 605 -40.83 -30.51 25.80
C ALA A 605 -41.81 -30.67 26.98
N ASN A 606 -41.59 -31.68 27.83
CA ASN A 606 -42.44 -32.00 28.98
C ASN A 606 -42.09 -31.23 30.27
N LEU A 607 -41.19 -30.25 30.21
CA LEU A 607 -40.81 -29.43 31.37
C LEU A 607 -41.99 -28.62 31.89
N LYS A 608 -42.27 -28.72 33.19
CA LYS A 608 -43.28 -27.90 33.88
C LYS A 608 -42.59 -26.73 34.56
N VAL A 609 -43.01 -25.50 34.26
CA VAL A 609 -42.53 -24.29 34.94
C VAL A 609 -42.95 -24.35 36.41
N VAL A 610 -41.99 -24.21 37.32
CA VAL A 610 -42.16 -24.25 38.78
C VAL A 610 -42.24 -22.84 39.35
N SER A 611 -41.33 -21.96 38.94
CA SER A 611 -41.25 -20.60 39.42
C SER A 611 -40.52 -19.70 38.41
N GLY A 612 -40.54 -18.39 38.67
CA GLY A 612 -39.76 -17.43 37.90
C GLY A 612 -39.36 -16.21 38.71
N TYR A 613 -38.49 -15.40 38.12
CA TYR A 613 -38.01 -14.11 38.62
C TYR A 613 -37.85 -13.14 37.45
N HIS A 614 -38.22 -11.89 37.68
CA HIS A 614 -38.11 -10.80 36.72
C HIS A 614 -37.06 -9.80 37.22
N ASP A 615 -36.06 -9.45 36.39
CA ASP A 615 -34.91 -8.62 36.83
C ASP A 615 -35.09 -7.12 36.70
N ALA A 616 -36.27 -6.66 36.27
CA ALA A 616 -36.64 -5.26 36.36
C ALA A 616 -37.74 -5.07 37.41
N VAL A 617 -38.03 -3.82 37.74
CA VAL A 617 -39.20 -3.45 38.55
C VAL A 617 -40.46 -3.41 37.68
N ASP A 618 -40.34 -2.89 36.45
CA ASP A 618 -41.41 -2.86 35.45
C ASP A 618 -41.40 -4.14 34.61
N ILE A 619 -42.55 -4.81 34.55
CA ILE A 619 -42.74 -6.07 33.83
C ILE A 619 -42.64 -5.93 32.30
N ASP A 620 -42.75 -4.71 31.76
CA ASP A 620 -42.62 -4.47 30.32
C ASP A 620 -41.16 -4.34 29.88
N GLU A 621 -40.23 -4.23 30.84
CA GLU A 621 -38.79 -4.11 30.61
C GLU A 621 -38.02 -5.34 31.11
N GLY A 622 -36.70 -5.38 30.90
CA GLY A 622 -35.86 -6.46 31.43
C GLY A 622 -36.15 -7.86 30.87
N ASN A 623 -35.91 -8.87 31.68
CA ASN A 623 -36.08 -10.28 31.33
C ASN A 623 -36.78 -11.04 32.46
N THR A 624 -37.43 -12.15 32.08
CA THR A 624 -37.98 -13.11 33.04
C THR A 624 -37.24 -14.43 32.95
N TRP A 625 -36.69 -14.89 34.07
CA TRP A 625 -36.09 -16.21 34.21
C TRP A 625 -37.11 -17.19 34.75
N PHE A 626 -37.21 -18.35 34.10
CA PHE A 626 -38.08 -19.43 34.51
C PHE A 626 -37.26 -20.63 34.95
N ILE A 627 -37.76 -21.33 35.97
CA ILE A 627 -37.26 -22.64 36.39
C ILE A 627 -38.29 -23.68 36.00
N GLY A 628 -37.87 -24.66 35.19
CA GLY A 628 -38.67 -25.81 34.77
C GLY A 628 -38.19 -27.07 35.48
N ALA A 629 -39.10 -27.95 35.85
CA ALA A 629 -38.79 -29.28 36.36
C ALA A 629 -39.21 -30.36 35.36
N SER A 630 -38.38 -31.40 35.23
CA SER A 630 -38.75 -32.61 34.49
C SER A 630 -39.80 -33.43 35.23
N GLN A 631 -40.52 -34.27 34.49
CA GLN A 631 -41.49 -35.23 35.03
C GLN A 631 -40.84 -36.56 35.44
N THR A 632 -39.56 -36.52 35.82
CA THR A 632 -38.80 -37.69 36.29
C THR A 632 -38.68 -37.67 37.81
N GLU A 633 -38.37 -38.82 38.41
CA GLU A 633 -38.03 -38.93 39.83
C GLU A 633 -36.64 -39.57 39.96
N PRO A 634 -35.60 -38.85 40.43
CA PRO A 634 -35.63 -37.45 40.88
C PRO A 634 -35.89 -36.43 39.76
N LYS A 635 -36.47 -35.28 40.13
CA LYS A 635 -36.70 -34.15 39.22
C LYS A 635 -35.36 -33.55 38.79
N LYS A 636 -35.23 -33.22 37.51
CA LYS A 636 -34.14 -32.41 36.97
C LYS A 636 -34.66 -30.99 36.74
N TYR A 637 -33.87 -30.00 37.13
CA TYR A 637 -34.23 -28.60 36.98
C TYR A 637 -33.53 -27.99 35.77
N TYR A 638 -34.25 -27.13 35.07
CA TYR A 638 -33.80 -26.39 33.89
C TYR A 638 -34.13 -24.92 34.09
N TRP A 639 -33.39 -24.05 33.42
CA TRP A 639 -33.71 -22.63 33.36
C TRP A 639 -33.80 -22.12 31.94
N ARG A 640 -34.63 -21.12 31.71
CA ARG A 640 -34.66 -20.32 30.47
C ARG A 640 -34.94 -18.86 30.78
N LYS A 641 -34.72 -18.01 29.79
CA LYS A 641 -34.95 -16.56 29.85
C LYS A 641 -35.93 -16.13 28.76
N ALA A 642 -36.85 -15.24 29.09
CA ALA A 642 -37.66 -14.47 28.14
C ALA A 642 -37.25 -13.00 28.17
N ASP A 643 -36.92 -12.43 27.03
CA ASP A 643 -36.52 -11.04 26.85
C ASP A 643 -37.74 -10.16 26.54
N HIS A 644 -38.13 -9.30 27.48
CA HIS A 644 -39.34 -8.48 27.37
C HIS A 644 -39.19 -7.33 26.37
N SER A 645 -37.96 -6.92 26.01
CA SER A 645 -37.72 -5.94 24.94
C SER A 645 -38.22 -6.40 23.56
N LYS A 646 -38.44 -7.71 23.41
CA LYS A 646 -38.96 -8.36 22.18
C LYS A 646 -40.40 -8.86 22.36
N CYS A 647 -41.09 -8.41 23.41
CA CYS A 647 -42.52 -8.61 23.59
C CYS A 647 -43.25 -7.37 23.07
N GLN A 648 -44.00 -7.53 21.97
CA GLN A 648 -44.79 -6.43 21.42
C GLN A 648 -46.26 -6.82 21.46
N ASN A 649 -47.11 -5.93 22.00
CA ASN A 649 -48.56 -6.16 22.15
C ASN A 649 -48.90 -7.47 22.90
N GLY A 650 -48.13 -7.80 23.94
CA GLY A 650 -48.30 -9.04 24.71
C GLY A 650 -47.87 -10.31 23.96
N HIS A 651 -47.17 -10.19 22.83
CA HIS A 651 -46.66 -11.32 22.05
C HIS A 651 -45.14 -11.33 22.01
N PHE A 652 -44.54 -12.39 22.56
CA PHE A 652 -43.10 -12.61 22.49
C PHE A 652 -42.68 -13.14 21.12
N ALA A 653 -41.71 -12.47 20.48
CA ALA A 653 -41.03 -13.04 19.34
C ALA A 653 -40.33 -14.36 19.69
N ALA A 654 -40.22 -15.29 18.75
CA ALA A 654 -39.59 -16.60 19.01
C ALA A 654 -38.14 -16.47 19.51
N ASN A 655 -37.40 -15.45 19.04
CA ASN A 655 -36.03 -15.13 19.46
C ASN A 655 -35.93 -14.31 20.76
N ALA A 656 -37.05 -14.05 21.45
CA ALA A 656 -37.09 -13.52 22.81
C ALA A 656 -36.76 -14.60 23.84
N TRP A 657 -37.00 -15.86 23.48
CA TRP A 657 -36.79 -16.99 24.35
C TRP A 657 -35.39 -17.58 24.19
N SER A 658 -34.73 -17.85 25.31
CA SER A 658 -33.58 -18.73 25.33
C SER A 658 -34.01 -20.20 25.31
N ASP A 659 -33.07 -21.07 24.96
CA ASP A 659 -33.18 -22.49 25.19
C ASP A 659 -33.28 -22.81 26.68
N TRP A 660 -33.89 -23.96 26.99
CA TRP A 660 -33.80 -24.58 28.30
C TRP A 660 -32.40 -25.14 28.53
N LYS A 661 -31.76 -24.73 29.62
CA LYS A 661 -30.44 -25.20 30.03
C LYS A 661 -30.53 -25.94 31.36
N GLU A 662 -29.89 -27.10 31.44
CA GLU A 662 -29.92 -27.93 32.65
C GLU A 662 -29.19 -27.25 33.82
N ILE A 663 -29.75 -27.41 35.00
CA ILE A 663 -29.12 -27.04 36.27
C ILE A 663 -28.42 -28.29 36.79
N THR A 664 -27.11 -28.37 36.57
CA THR A 664 -26.30 -29.55 36.91
C THR A 664 -26.06 -29.72 38.41
N CYS A 665 -26.42 -28.73 39.22
CA CYS A 665 -26.42 -28.83 40.67
C CYS A 665 -27.49 -29.84 41.14
N ALA A 666 -27.21 -30.60 42.18
CA ALA A 666 -28.21 -31.47 42.82
C ALA A 666 -29.18 -30.62 43.64
N VAL A 667 -30.35 -30.31 43.06
CA VAL A 667 -31.40 -29.49 43.67
C VAL A 667 -32.55 -30.40 44.10
N ASN A 668 -32.87 -30.42 45.41
CA ASN A 668 -33.96 -31.23 45.96
C ASN A 668 -34.88 -30.38 46.86
N PRO A 669 -35.76 -29.55 46.27
CA PRO A 669 -36.53 -28.58 47.03
C PRO A 669 -37.69 -29.23 47.79
N TYR A 670 -37.87 -28.84 49.04
CA TYR A 670 -39.05 -29.13 49.83
C TYR A 670 -40.25 -28.44 49.18
N GLN A 671 -41.26 -29.23 48.75
CA GLN A 671 -42.52 -28.74 48.17
C GLN A 671 -42.36 -27.74 47.02
N ASP A 672 -41.41 -27.99 46.11
CA ASP A 672 -41.15 -27.11 44.96
C ASP A 672 -40.78 -25.66 45.35
N MET A 673 -40.30 -25.42 46.58
CA MET A 673 -39.74 -24.14 47.02
C MET A 673 -38.37 -23.89 46.39
N VAL A 674 -38.38 -23.54 45.11
CA VAL A 674 -37.21 -23.13 44.35
C VAL A 674 -37.51 -21.81 43.67
N ARG A 675 -36.61 -20.83 43.76
CA ARG A 675 -36.75 -19.50 43.16
C ARG A 675 -35.44 -19.12 42.46
N PRO A 676 -35.48 -18.70 41.18
CA PRO A 676 -34.35 -18.00 40.60
C PRO A 676 -34.27 -16.58 41.17
N VAL A 677 -33.09 -15.98 41.12
CA VAL A 677 -32.91 -14.53 41.36
C VAL A 677 -31.71 -14.04 40.59
N ILE A 678 -31.80 -12.85 40.00
CA ILE A 678 -30.65 -12.20 39.37
C ILE A 678 -30.01 -11.26 40.35
N PHE A 679 -28.78 -11.58 40.74
CA PHE A 679 -27.99 -10.77 41.65
C PHE A 679 -26.68 -10.38 40.97
N ARG A 680 -26.42 -9.07 40.85
CA ARG A 680 -25.27 -8.50 40.11
C ARG A 680 -25.10 -9.11 38.71
N SER A 681 -26.22 -9.12 37.96
CA SER A 681 -26.29 -9.65 36.58
C SER A 681 -25.93 -11.15 36.43
N ARG A 682 -25.98 -11.92 37.52
CA ARG A 682 -25.73 -13.37 37.52
C ARG A 682 -26.96 -14.12 38.02
N LEU A 683 -27.26 -15.26 37.39
CA LEU A 683 -28.35 -16.13 37.81
C LEU A 683 -27.95 -16.94 39.04
N TYR A 684 -28.70 -16.74 40.11
CA TYR A 684 -28.69 -17.54 41.33
C TYR A 684 -29.96 -18.41 41.37
N LEU A 685 -29.83 -19.56 42.01
CA LEU A 685 -30.93 -20.45 42.32
C LEU A 685 -30.95 -20.70 43.81
N LEU A 686 -32.10 -20.48 44.42
CA LEU A 686 -32.31 -20.59 45.84
C LEU A 686 -33.46 -21.55 46.14
N TRP A 687 -33.25 -22.48 47.07
CA TRP A 687 -34.27 -23.44 47.48
C TRP A 687 -34.14 -23.84 48.94
N VAL A 688 -35.20 -24.46 49.48
CA VAL A 688 -35.19 -25.02 50.84
C VAL A 688 -35.17 -26.54 50.76
N GLU A 689 -34.30 -27.20 51.53
CA GLU A 689 -34.26 -28.67 51.66
C GLU A 689 -34.73 -29.12 53.04
N GLU A 690 -35.55 -30.19 53.09
CA GLU A 690 -35.90 -30.89 54.32
C GLU A 690 -34.98 -32.12 54.48
N GLN A 691 -34.29 -32.21 55.60
CA GLN A 691 -33.58 -33.42 56.02
C GLN A 691 -34.26 -33.98 57.26
N VAL A 692 -34.88 -35.15 57.13
CA VAL A 692 -35.46 -35.87 58.25
C VAL A 692 -34.35 -36.61 59.02
N ARG A 693 -34.17 -36.24 60.28
CA ARG A 693 -33.20 -36.85 61.20
C ARG A 693 -33.96 -37.46 62.38
N LYS A 694 -33.39 -38.45 63.06
CA LYS A 694 -33.93 -38.91 64.34
C LYS A 694 -33.43 -38.03 65.48
N ASP A 695 -34.26 -37.82 66.48
CA ASP A 695 -33.85 -37.17 67.73
C ASP A 695 -32.70 -37.91 68.42
N GLY A 696 -32.02 -37.25 69.37
CA GLY A 696 -30.89 -37.83 70.10
C GLY A 696 -31.21 -39.11 70.89
N GLU A 697 -32.50 -39.44 71.08
CA GLU A 697 -32.98 -40.69 71.69
C GLU A 697 -33.45 -41.74 70.68
N GLY A 698 -33.47 -41.44 69.38
CA GLY A 698 -33.86 -42.35 68.29
C GLY A 698 -35.37 -42.66 68.19
N LYS A 699 -36.23 -41.93 68.91
CA LYS A 699 -37.67 -42.22 69.07
C LYS A 699 -38.58 -41.37 68.18
N LYS A 700 -38.16 -40.19 67.74
CA LYS A 700 -38.98 -39.30 66.89
C LYS A 700 -38.20 -38.77 65.69
N ASP A 701 -38.87 -38.68 64.56
CA ASP A 701 -38.37 -37.99 63.37
C ASP A 701 -38.47 -36.47 63.58
N ILE A 702 -37.35 -35.77 63.46
CA ILE A 702 -37.21 -34.31 63.49
C ILE A 702 -36.81 -33.84 62.10
N SER A 703 -37.60 -32.94 61.51
CA SER A 703 -37.25 -32.27 60.27
C SER A 703 -36.29 -31.11 60.53
N SER A 704 -35.13 -31.14 59.89
CA SER A 704 -34.20 -30.01 59.77
C SER A 704 -34.35 -29.35 58.41
N PHE A 705 -34.37 -28.02 58.37
CA PHE A 705 -34.57 -27.24 57.14
C PHE A 705 -33.32 -26.42 56.83
N THR A 706 -32.82 -26.53 55.61
CA THR A 706 -31.64 -25.79 55.14
C THR A 706 -31.98 -24.99 53.90
N LEU A 707 -31.71 -23.69 53.94
CA LEU A 707 -31.76 -22.82 52.76
C LEU A 707 -30.48 -23.02 51.96
N LYS A 708 -30.61 -23.36 50.69
CA LYS A 708 -29.51 -23.58 49.75
C LYS A 708 -29.48 -22.45 48.72
N LEU A 709 -28.28 -21.99 48.39
CA LEU A 709 -28.06 -20.99 47.35
C LEU A 709 -26.90 -21.43 46.46
N THR A 710 -27.13 -21.48 45.15
CA THR A 710 -26.09 -21.68 44.13
C THR A 710 -26.21 -20.64 43.03
N HIS A 711 -25.21 -20.56 42.15
CA HIS A 711 -25.19 -19.67 41.01
C HIS A 711 -24.48 -20.30 39.82
N ILE A 712 -24.81 -19.79 38.63
CA ILE A 712 -24.12 -20.15 37.40
C ILE A 712 -22.75 -19.45 37.33
N LYS A 713 -21.73 -20.19 36.88
CA LYS A 713 -20.38 -19.68 36.60
C LYS A 713 -20.28 -19.23 35.14
N TYR A 714 -19.18 -18.55 34.80
CA TYR A 714 -18.94 -18.06 33.43
C TYR A 714 -18.87 -19.17 32.36
N ASP A 715 -18.48 -20.39 32.74
CA ASP A 715 -18.42 -21.56 31.84
C ASP A 715 -19.79 -22.24 31.67
N GLY A 716 -20.83 -21.77 32.35
CA GLY A 716 -22.17 -22.36 32.35
C GLY A 716 -22.38 -23.49 33.37
N SER A 717 -21.34 -23.91 34.09
CA SER A 717 -21.49 -24.86 35.21
C SER A 717 -22.07 -24.18 36.44
N TRP A 718 -22.63 -24.96 37.36
CA TRP A 718 -23.20 -24.45 38.62
C TRP A 718 -22.22 -24.60 39.79
N ALA A 719 -22.21 -23.63 40.69
CA ALA A 719 -21.39 -23.68 41.90
C ALA A 719 -21.92 -24.71 42.92
N SER A 720 -21.07 -25.12 43.86
CA SER A 720 -21.53 -25.89 45.03
C SER A 720 -22.46 -25.02 45.88
N PRO A 721 -23.59 -25.56 46.38
CA PRO A 721 -24.57 -24.75 47.07
C PRO A 721 -24.10 -24.34 48.48
N PHE A 722 -24.16 -23.04 48.75
CA PHE A 722 -24.07 -22.51 50.11
C PHE A 722 -25.28 -22.98 50.92
N SER A 723 -25.09 -23.18 52.22
CA SER A 723 -26.10 -23.79 53.10
C SER A 723 -26.28 -22.93 54.35
N TYR A 724 -27.52 -22.56 54.64
CA TYR A 724 -27.90 -21.78 55.81
C TYR A 724 -28.97 -22.55 56.60
N ASP A 725 -28.70 -22.82 57.88
CA ASP A 725 -29.67 -23.49 58.74
C ASP A 725 -30.82 -22.52 59.07
N VAL A 726 -32.04 -22.93 58.75
CA VAL A 726 -33.27 -22.16 58.98
C VAL A 726 -34.31 -22.98 59.77
N THR A 727 -33.85 -24.04 60.45
CA THR A 727 -34.72 -25.03 61.11
C THR A 727 -35.61 -24.41 62.19
N ASN A 728 -35.06 -23.53 63.03
CA ASN A 728 -35.81 -22.91 64.13
C ASN A 728 -36.89 -21.96 63.60
N GLU A 729 -36.54 -21.19 62.57
CA GLU A 729 -37.38 -20.23 61.88
C GLU A 729 -38.52 -20.92 61.13
N PHE A 730 -38.24 -22.08 60.52
CA PHE A 730 -39.25 -22.93 59.86
C PHE A 730 -40.16 -23.64 60.88
N ASN A 731 -39.63 -24.15 61.99
CA ASN A 731 -40.39 -24.93 62.97
C ASN A 731 -41.26 -24.07 63.91
N ASN A 732 -40.90 -22.80 64.13
CA ASN A 732 -41.69 -21.85 64.96
C ASN A 732 -42.97 -21.33 64.27
N GLN A 733 -43.30 -21.81 63.07
CA GLN A 733 -44.55 -21.49 62.37
C GLN A 733 -45.63 -22.55 62.67
N PRO A 734 -46.79 -22.20 63.25
CA PRO A 734 -47.80 -23.17 63.67
C PRO A 734 -48.60 -23.75 62.48
N GLN A 735 -48.50 -25.07 62.33
CA GLN A 735 -49.36 -26.01 61.57
C GLN A 735 -49.18 -26.21 60.05
N LYS A 736 -49.56 -27.47 59.67
CA LYS A 736 -49.58 -28.23 58.40
C LYS A 736 -48.40 -28.06 57.44
N LYS A 737 -47.86 -29.21 57.00
CA LYS A 737 -46.69 -29.28 56.12
C LYS A 737 -46.86 -28.51 54.78
N GLN A 738 -48.07 -28.24 54.27
CA GLN A 738 -48.32 -27.86 52.86
C GLN A 738 -48.52 -26.36 52.54
N ASP A 739 -48.52 -25.44 53.52
CA ASP A 739 -48.98 -24.06 53.30
C ASP A 739 -47.85 -23.00 53.32
N LYS A 740 -46.61 -23.37 52.98
CA LYS A 740 -45.45 -22.44 53.03
C LYS A 740 -44.99 -22.04 51.63
N ALA A 741 -44.38 -20.86 51.51
CA ALA A 741 -43.83 -20.33 50.26
C ALA A 741 -42.55 -19.51 50.50
N LEU A 742 -41.85 -19.24 49.40
CA LEU A 742 -40.55 -18.57 49.37
C LEU A 742 -40.61 -17.37 48.42
N TYR A 743 -40.24 -16.20 48.94
CA TYR A 743 -40.00 -14.97 48.20
C TYR A 743 -38.49 -14.75 48.14
N CYS A 744 -37.99 -14.40 46.96
CA CYS A 744 -36.59 -14.10 46.73
C CYS A 744 -36.50 -12.94 45.72
N ALA A 745 -35.85 -11.85 46.12
CA ALA A 745 -35.61 -10.72 45.23
C ALA A 745 -34.28 -10.04 45.53
N THR A 746 -33.75 -9.35 44.53
CA THR A 746 -32.57 -8.51 44.70
C THR A 746 -32.98 -7.15 45.20
N ASN A 747 -32.32 -6.67 46.26
CA ASN A 747 -32.36 -5.29 46.69
C ASN A 747 -31.08 -4.60 46.22
N THR A 748 -31.20 -3.78 45.18
CA THR A 748 -30.06 -3.08 44.57
C THR A 748 -29.50 -1.98 45.46
N ALA A 749 -30.33 -1.31 46.27
CA ALA A 749 -29.88 -0.25 47.16
C ALA A 749 -29.00 -0.74 48.31
N LYS A 750 -29.34 -1.90 48.87
CA LYS A 750 -28.56 -2.58 49.91
C LYS A 750 -27.55 -3.57 49.35
N ASP A 751 -27.58 -3.81 48.04
CA ASP A 751 -26.76 -4.80 47.32
C ASP A 751 -26.81 -6.16 48.02
N THR A 752 -28.03 -6.64 48.28
CA THR A 752 -28.30 -7.92 48.97
C THR A 752 -29.40 -8.70 48.25
N ILE A 753 -29.43 -10.01 48.45
CA ILE A 753 -30.58 -10.84 48.10
C ILE A 753 -31.48 -10.92 49.32
N THR A 754 -32.70 -10.41 49.20
CA THR A 754 -33.72 -10.51 50.24
C THR A 754 -34.50 -11.81 50.07
N VAL A 755 -34.51 -12.64 51.11
CA VAL A 755 -35.18 -13.94 51.14
C VAL A 755 -36.21 -13.92 52.25
N VAL A 756 -37.47 -14.21 51.94
CA VAL A 756 -38.53 -14.28 52.95
C VAL A 756 -39.31 -15.57 52.78
N CYS A 757 -39.41 -16.35 53.86
CA CYS A 757 -40.30 -17.50 53.91
C CYS A 757 -41.54 -17.14 54.71
N TYR A 758 -42.70 -17.41 54.13
CA TYR A 758 -44.00 -17.01 54.68
C TYR A 758 -45.02 -18.14 54.52
N LYS A 759 -46.10 -18.04 55.30
CA LYS A 759 -47.28 -18.88 55.13
C LYS A 759 -48.14 -18.33 53.99
N LYS A 760 -48.58 -19.19 53.08
CA LYS A 760 -49.57 -18.87 52.05
C LYS A 760 -50.90 -18.54 52.72
N GLU A 761 -51.48 -17.41 52.35
CA GLU A 761 -52.82 -16.99 52.77
C GLU A 761 -53.70 -16.77 51.53
N ASP A 762 -54.99 -16.51 51.77
CA ASP A 762 -55.94 -16.12 50.72
C ASP A 762 -55.58 -14.77 50.10
N GLU A 763 -56.04 -14.55 48.87
CA GLU A 763 -55.72 -13.36 48.09
C GLU A 763 -56.08 -12.05 48.83
N GLY A 764 -55.12 -11.12 48.91
CA GLY A 764 -55.29 -9.83 49.58
C GLY A 764 -54.96 -9.83 51.09
N THR A 765 -54.72 -11.00 51.70
CA THR A 765 -54.39 -11.11 53.13
C THR A 765 -52.86 -11.15 53.33
N LEU A 766 -52.35 -10.38 54.30
CA LEU A 766 -50.92 -10.40 54.64
C LEU A 766 -50.56 -11.65 55.45
N PRO A 767 -49.44 -12.33 55.14
CA PRO A 767 -48.97 -13.46 55.92
C PRO A 767 -48.72 -13.08 57.39
N GLY A 768 -49.39 -13.78 58.32
CA GLY A 768 -49.29 -13.46 59.75
C GLY A 768 -47.93 -13.76 60.39
N ASN A 769 -47.24 -14.81 59.90
CA ASN A 769 -45.91 -15.24 60.35
C ASN A 769 -44.98 -15.40 59.15
N ALA A 770 -43.85 -14.68 59.17
CA ALA A 770 -42.81 -14.78 58.16
C ALA A 770 -41.43 -14.51 58.77
N PHE A 771 -40.41 -15.22 58.29
CA PHE A 771 -39.02 -14.92 58.62
C PHE A 771 -38.29 -14.46 57.37
N GLY A 772 -37.41 -13.49 57.53
CA GLY A 772 -36.62 -12.93 56.44
C GLY A 772 -35.13 -12.96 56.73
N LEU A 773 -34.34 -13.18 55.69
CA LEU A 773 -32.88 -13.17 55.66
C LEU A 773 -32.42 -12.25 54.53
N GLN A 774 -31.30 -11.58 54.73
CA GLN A 774 -30.59 -10.86 53.68
C GLN A 774 -29.25 -11.54 53.44
N ILE A 775 -28.97 -11.91 52.20
CA ILE A 775 -27.72 -12.54 51.79
C ILE A 775 -26.87 -11.48 51.10
N ARG A 776 -25.65 -11.27 51.60
CA ARG A 776 -24.67 -10.32 51.07
C ARG A 776 -23.85 -10.94 49.93
N PRO A 777 -23.10 -10.14 49.14
CA PRO A 777 -22.26 -10.65 48.05
C PRO A 777 -21.20 -11.67 48.49
N ASP A 778 -20.74 -11.61 49.74
CA ASP A 778 -19.79 -12.55 50.36
C ASP A 778 -20.45 -13.84 50.86
N MET A 779 -21.74 -14.05 50.55
CA MET A 779 -22.56 -15.18 50.97
C MET A 779 -22.81 -15.25 52.48
N THR A 780 -22.57 -14.16 53.22
CA THR A 780 -22.96 -14.05 54.63
C THR A 780 -24.43 -13.63 54.77
N THR A 781 -25.07 -14.05 55.86
CA THR A 781 -26.49 -13.76 56.15
C THR A 781 -26.65 -12.74 57.26
N ALA A 782 -27.62 -11.83 57.10
CA ALA A 782 -28.14 -10.97 58.16
C ALA A 782 -29.65 -11.20 58.32
N GLN A 783 -30.16 -11.10 59.54
CA GLN A 783 -31.60 -11.24 59.79
C GLN A 783 -32.35 -9.98 59.32
N LEU A 784 -33.49 -10.16 58.64
CA LEU A 784 -34.34 -9.06 58.21
C LEU A 784 -35.22 -8.60 59.39
N LEU A 785 -34.98 -7.39 59.91
CA LEU A 785 -35.64 -6.87 61.12
C LEU A 785 -37.12 -6.49 60.92
N ASN A 786 -37.50 -6.00 59.73
CA ASN A 786 -38.87 -5.52 59.43
C ASN A 786 -39.51 -6.28 58.25
N SER A 787 -39.70 -7.60 58.39
CA SER A 787 -40.29 -8.42 57.31
C SER A 787 -41.74 -8.02 56.95
N LYS A 788 -42.51 -7.44 57.87
CA LYS A 788 -43.91 -7.02 57.63
C LYS A 788 -44.05 -5.86 56.65
N ASP A 789 -43.18 -4.86 56.72
CA ASP A 789 -43.23 -3.69 55.84
C ASP A 789 -42.94 -4.11 54.40
N LEU A 790 -41.91 -4.95 54.21
CA LEU A 790 -41.58 -5.54 52.93
C LEU A 790 -42.74 -6.39 52.38
N LEU A 791 -43.30 -7.30 53.17
CA LEU A 791 -44.44 -8.13 52.74
C LEU A 791 -45.67 -7.31 52.37
N THR A 792 -45.85 -6.14 53.00
CA THR A 792 -46.94 -5.21 52.65
C THR A 792 -46.71 -4.58 51.29
N ALA A 793 -45.48 -4.17 51.01
CA ALA A 793 -45.05 -3.63 49.72
C ALA A 793 -45.20 -4.67 48.60
N VAL A 794 -44.71 -5.90 48.80
CA VAL A 794 -44.65 -6.93 47.74
C VAL A 794 -45.83 -7.89 47.75
N LYS A 795 -46.92 -7.57 48.47
CA LYS A 795 -48.08 -8.46 48.68
C LYS A 795 -48.66 -9.06 47.39
N LEU A 796 -48.62 -8.29 46.29
CA LEU A 796 -49.14 -8.70 44.98
C LEU A 796 -48.23 -9.69 44.25
N GLN A 797 -47.01 -9.90 44.72
CA GLN A 797 -46.03 -10.83 44.16
C GLN A 797 -45.90 -12.13 44.97
N LEU A 798 -46.59 -12.22 46.11
CA LEU A 798 -46.57 -13.40 46.98
C LEU A 798 -47.49 -14.49 46.43
N ASP A 799 -47.10 -15.74 46.61
CA ASP A 799 -47.92 -16.91 46.28
C ASP A 799 -49.11 -17.00 47.23
N THR A 800 -50.25 -17.39 46.70
CA THR A 800 -51.43 -17.77 47.47
C THR A 800 -51.61 -19.29 47.46
N LEU A 801 -52.66 -19.80 48.10
CA LEU A 801 -52.97 -21.23 48.06
C LEU A 801 -53.21 -21.76 46.63
N ASN A 802 -53.69 -20.91 45.71
CA ASN A 802 -54.10 -21.29 44.36
C ASN A 802 -53.25 -20.68 43.23
N VAL A 803 -52.50 -19.61 43.52
CA VAL A 803 -51.76 -18.85 42.49
C VAL A 803 -50.27 -18.82 42.84
N THR A 804 -49.43 -19.23 41.89
CA THR A 804 -47.98 -19.03 41.95
C THR A 804 -47.62 -17.77 41.18
N ARG A 805 -46.87 -16.87 41.81
CA ARG A 805 -46.50 -15.57 41.24
C ARG A 805 -44.99 -15.48 41.02
N ILE A 806 -44.59 -14.57 40.15
CA ILE A 806 -43.19 -14.27 39.82
C ILE A 806 -42.77 -13.06 40.65
N ASN A 807 -41.56 -13.10 41.20
CA ASN A 807 -41.00 -11.99 41.97
C ASN A 807 -40.23 -11.05 41.04
N THR A 808 -40.27 -9.76 41.33
CA THR A 808 -39.49 -8.74 40.61
C THR A 808 -38.28 -8.30 41.43
N GLU A 809 -37.47 -7.41 40.88
CA GLU A 809 -36.49 -6.66 41.68
C GLU A 809 -37.21 -5.88 42.81
N GLU A 810 -36.58 -5.80 43.98
CA GLU A 810 -37.08 -5.04 45.12
C GLU A 810 -36.84 -3.55 44.87
N SER A 811 -37.93 -2.78 44.66
CA SER A 811 -37.86 -1.34 44.58
C SER A 811 -37.78 -0.71 45.98
N ASP A 812 -36.85 0.24 46.15
CA ASP A 812 -36.77 1.06 47.35
C ASP A 812 -38.01 1.96 47.43
N TYR A 813 -38.95 1.65 48.32
CA TYR A 813 -40.07 2.54 48.63
C TYR A 813 -39.56 3.79 49.38
N LYS A 814 -39.27 4.89 48.66
CA LYS A 814 -38.85 6.16 49.24
C LYS A 814 -40.05 7.10 49.44
N VAL A 815 -40.51 7.24 50.69
CA VAL A 815 -41.60 8.16 51.08
C VAL A 815 -41.03 9.48 51.59
N SER A 816 -41.32 10.60 50.92
CA SER A 816 -40.98 11.95 51.39
C SER A 816 -42.12 12.53 52.24
N THR A 817 -41.82 12.99 53.46
CA THR A 817 -42.83 13.60 54.35
C THR A 817 -42.75 15.12 54.27
N ILE A 818 -43.89 15.76 53.98
CA ILE A 818 -44.05 17.21 54.07
C ILE A 818 -44.93 17.51 55.29
N THR A 819 -44.59 18.56 56.06
CA THR A 819 -45.43 19.03 57.17
C THR A 819 -45.69 20.52 56.97
N PRO A 820 -46.94 20.98 56.78
CA PRO A 820 -47.24 22.41 56.66
C PRO A 820 -47.08 23.10 58.02
N GLU A 821 -46.47 24.29 58.07
CA GLU A 821 -46.20 24.99 59.34
C GLU A 821 -47.25 26.08 59.68
N ASP A 822 -47.85 26.84 58.73
CA ASP A 822 -48.90 27.86 59.01
C ASP A 822 -49.79 28.24 57.80
N GLN A 823 -51.05 28.64 58.04
CA GLN A 823 -52.11 28.88 57.03
C GLN A 823 -52.66 30.33 57.05
N LYS A 824 -52.76 31.03 55.91
CA LYS A 824 -53.48 32.31 55.76
C LYS A 824 -54.64 32.22 54.75
N GLY A 825 -55.79 32.83 55.07
CA GLY A 825 -56.97 32.92 54.19
C GLY A 825 -57.04 34.24 53.43
N TYR A 826 -57.48 34.21 52.17
CA TYR A 826 -57.61 35.39 51.29
C TYR A 826 -59.09 35.64 50.94
N TYR A 827 -59.61 36.85 51.19
CA TYR A 827 -61.01 37.23 50.90
C TYR A 827 -61.04 38.48 49.99
N GLY A 828 -61.29 38.29 48.70
CA GLY A 828 -61.35 39.39 47.72
C GLY A 828 -62.47 39.21 46.70
N LEU A 829 -63.70 39.54 47.10
CA LEU A 829 -64.89 39.54 46.24
C LEU A 829 -65.53 40.94 46.26
N GLU A 830 -65.52 41.65 45.13
CA GLU A 830 -66.33 42.85 44.93
C GLU A 830 -67.58 42.47 44.12
N THR A 831 -68.78 42.76 44.63
CA THR A 831 -70.06 42.43 43.96
C THR A 831 -70.94 43.65 43.72
N ASN A 832 -71.48 43.79 42.52
CA ASN A 832 -72.52 44.78 42.18
C ASN A 832 -73.83 44.07 41.77
N ILE A 833 -74.97 44.62 42.19
CA ILE A 833 -76.30 44.07 41.91
C ILE A 833 -77.09 45.05 41.05
N PHE A 834 -77.63 44.57 39.92
CA PHE A 834 -78.51 45.34 39.04
C PHE A 834 -79.91 44.69 39.01
N ILE A 835 -80.98 45.47 38.89
CA ILE A 835 -82.35 44.94 38.75
C ILE A 835 -82.73 44.95 37.27
N GLU A 836 -82.91 43.76 36.67
CA GLU A 836 -83.20 43.64 35.23
C GLU A 836 -84.69 43.76 34.90
N LYS A 837 -85.59 43.26 35.77
CA LYS A 837 -87.04 43.32 35.51
C LYS A 837 -87.89 43.14 36.77
N ILE A 838 -89.07 43.73 36.79
CA ILE A 838 -90.09 43.58 37.85
C ILE A 838 -91.41 43.14 37.22
N ASP A 839 -91.92 41.98 37.62
CA ASP A 839 -93.25 41.46 37.25
C ASP A 839 -94.15 41.39 38.50
N SER A 840 -95.48 41.44 38.34
CA SER A 840 -96.40 41.31 39.49
C SER A 840 -97.54 40.34 39.19
N TYR A 841 -97.97 39.57 40.20
CA TYR A 841 -99.14 38.70 40.11
C TYR A 841 -99.93 38.65 41.43
N LYS A 842 -101.16 38.15 41.38
CA LYS A 842 -102.10 38.13 42.52
C LYS A 842 -102.46 36.70 42.88
N GLU A 843 -102.36 36.36 44.15
CA GLU A 843 -102.81 35.08 44.70
C GLU A 843 -103.65 35.36 45.95
N GLY A 844 -104.95 35.05 45.88
CA GLY A 844 -105.95 35.50 46.85
C GLY A 844 -106.08 37.03 46.91
N ASN A 845 -106.22 37.59 48.12
CA ASN A 845 -106.34 39.05 48.35
C ASN A 845 -104.99 39.79 48.46
N LYS A 846 -103.87 39.15 48.14
CA LYS A 846 -102.53 39.75 48.22
C LYS A 846 -101.89 39.86 46.83
N GLN A 847 -101.21 40.97 46.57
CA GLN A 847 -100.51 41.27 45.32
C GLN A 847 -99.01 41.15 45.56
N PHE A 848 -98.34 40.34 44.75
CA PHE A 848 -96.92 40.02 44.89
C PHE A 848 -96.12 40.66 43.76
N LEU A 849 -94.97 41.25 44.11
CA LEU A 849 -93.98 41.78 43.17
C LEU A 849 -92.82 40.77 43.08
N THR A 850 -92.45 40.37 41.87
CA THR A 850 -91.28 39.54 41.60
C THR A 850 -90.22 40.41 40.93
N VAL A 851 -89.11 40.64 41.63
CA VAL A 851 -87.95 41.39 41.11
C VAL A 851 -86.89 40.38 40.68
N ARG A 852 -86.32 40.50 39.47
CA ARG A 852 -85.18 39.70 39.02
C ARG A 852 -83.90 40.55 39.04
N PRO A 853 -83.06 40.43 40.09
CA PRO A 853 -81.73 41.04 40.10
C PRO A 853 -80.68 40.14 39.43
N THR A 854 -79.71 40.75 38.74
CA THR A 854 -78.50 40.12 38.19
C THR A 854 -77.29 40.60 39.02
N LEU A 855 -76.45 39.66 39.46
CA LEU A 855 -75.27 39.92 40.30
C LEU A 855 -74.00 39.79 39.46
N GLU A 856 -73.15 40.80 39.45
CA GLU A 856 -71.83 40.75 38.83
C GLU A 856 -70.74 40.79 39.91
N ALA A 857 -69.86 39.78 39.95
CA ALA A 857 -68.82 39.61 40.95
C ALA A 857 -67.43 39.61 40.29
N LYS A 858 -66.49 40.40 40.82
CA LYS A 858 -65.10 40.47 40.35
C LYS A 858 -64.18 39.83 41.40
N ILE A 859 -63.39 38.84 40.97
CA ILE A 859 -62.49 38.06 41.84
C ILE A 859 -61.05 38.35 41.44
N ASP A 860 -60.20 38.72 42.40
CA ASP A 860 -58.76 38.91 42.18
C ASP A 860 -58.01 37.57 42.34
N ILE A 861 -57.65 36.97 41.21
CA ILE A 861 -56.91 35.68 41.14
C ILE A 861 -55.41 35.87 40.88
N THR A 862 -54.87 37.08 41.09
CA THR A 862 -53.48 37.40 40.78
C THR A 862 -52.46 36.61 41.60
N ALA A 863 -52.82 36.20 42.82
CA ALA A 863 -51.98 35.40 43.71
C ALA A 863 -51.76 33.94 43.25
N MET A 864 -52.63 33.41 42.37
CA MET A 864 -52.45 32.05 41.81
C MET A 864 -51.54 32.06 40.57
N PRO A 865 -50.73 31.00 40.35
CA PRO A 865 -49.97 30.84 39.13
C PRO A 865 -50.86 30.80 37.89
N HIS A 866 -50.45 31.48 36.81
CA HIS A 866 -51.26 31.67 35.61
C HIS A 866 -51.81 30.36 35.01
N MET A 867 -51.03 29.26 35.07
CA MET A 867 -51.45 27.96 34.54
C MET A 867 -52.60 27.32 35.33
N LEU A 868 -52.69 27.56 36.64
CA LEU A 868 -53.73 26.99 37.50
C LEU A 868 -54.98 27.87 37.57
N ARG A 869 -54.88 29.16 37.19
CA ARG A 869 -55.98 30.14 37.25
C ARG A 869 -57.25 29.69 36.53
N ARG A 870 -57.14 29.01 35.37
CA ARG A 870 -58.31 28.57 34.60
C ARG A 870 -59.08 27.44 35.30
N LEU A 871 -58.36 26.47 35.86
CA LEU A 871 -58.96 25.36 36.61
C LEU A 871 -59.58 25.86 37.90
N PHE A 872 -58.85 26.73 38.61
CA PHE A 872 -59.36 27.41 39.78
C PHE A 872 -60.62 28.22 39.48
N ALA A 873 -60.63 29.04 38.43
CA ALA A 873 -61.81 29.83 38.06
C ALA A 873 -63.00 28.94 37.72
N ARG A 874 -62.80 27.83 36.99
CA ARG A 874 -63.84 26.84 36.70
C ARG A 874 -64.46 26.28 37.99
N ASP A 875 -63.61 25.94 38.96
CA ASP A 875 -64.06 25.26 40.18
C ASP A 875 -64.67 26.27 41.19
N TYR A 876 -64.13 27.49 41.25
CA TYR A 876 -64.60 28.60 42.09
C TYR A 876 -65.94 29.20 41.65
N LEU A 877 -66.21 29.30 40.34
CA LEU A 877 -67.42 29.95 39.82
C LEU A 877 -68.74 29.21 40.14
N ASN A 878 -68.67 27.99 40.66
CA ASN A 878 -69.86 27.16 40.83
C ASN A 878 -70.55 27.30 42.20
N PHE A 879 -69.90 27.68 43.30
CA PHE A 879 -70.48 27.74 44.67
C PHE A 879 -69.67 28.66 45.62
N GLY A 880 -70.07 28.84 46.89
CA GLY A 880 -69.33 29.67 47.88
C GLY A 880 -68.11 28.94 48.45
N TYR A 881 -66.91 29.53 48.33
CA TYR A 881 -65.64 28.90 48.68
C TYR A 881 -64.72 29.79 49.54
N ASP A 882 -63.90 29.15 50.39
CA ASP A 882 -62.72 29.74 51.02
C ASP A 882 -61.44 29.20 50.36
N LEU A 883 -60.50 30.09 50.05
CA LEU A 883 -59.16 29.74 49.55
C LEU A 883 -58.13 29.84 50.67
N TYR A 884 -57.40 28.75 50.87
CA TYR A 884 -56.31 28.68 51.82
C TYR A 884 -54.97 28.50 51.12
N GLN A 885 -53.98 29.31 51.53
CA GLN A 885 -52.60 29.22 51.08
C GLN A 885 -51.68 29.03 52.30
N TYR A 886 -50.73 28.11 52.18
CA TYR A 886 -49.67 27.92 53.18
C TYR A 886 -48.48 28.84 52.89
N GLU A 887 -47.89 29.45 53.93
CA GLU A 887 -46.83 30.48 53.77
C GLU A 887 -45.43 29.88 53.53
N SER A 888 -45.17 28.65 53.96
CA SER A 888 -43.92 27.92 53.71
C SER A 888 -44.10 26.42 53.88
N VAL A 889 -43.30 25.64 53.13
CA VAL A 889 -43.29 24.17 53.17
C VAL A 889 -41.87 23.70 53.44
N THR A 890 -41.60 23.12 54.61
CA THR A 890 -40.28 22.63 55.01
C THR A 890 -40.12 21.14 54.65
N LEU A 891 -39.09 20.83 53.83
CA LEU A 891 -38.65 19.47 53.52
C LEU A 891 -37.72 18.95 54.63
N ALA A 892 -38.12 17.89 55.34
CA ALA A 892 -37.22 17.22 56.27
C ALA A 892 -36.11 16.46 55.50
N PRO A 893 -34.85 16.42 56.01
CA PRO A 893 -33.72 15.85 55.29
C PRO A 893 -33.78 14.31 55.28
N GLY A 894 -34.37 13.75 54.23
CA GLY A 894 -34.02 12.46 53.65
C GLY A 894 -33.47 12.70 52.25
N GLU A 895 -32.56 11.84 51.76
CA GLU A 895 -31.95 11.99 50.43
C GLU A 895 -33.00 11.91 49.31
N ASN A 896 -33.49 13.06 48.82
CA ASN A 896 -34.70 13.13 47.98
C ASN A 896 -34.42 13.62 46.55
N GLU A 897 -35.06 12.96 45.58
CA GLU A 897 -35.21 13.29 44.15
C GLU A 897 -36.20 14.45 43.87
N LEU A 898 -36.79 15.06 44.91
CA LEU A 898 -37.63 16.25 44.80
C LEU A 898 -36.76 17.51 44.94
N PRO A 899 -36.87 18.49 44.01
CA PRO A 899 -35.99 19.65 43.97
C PRO A 899 -36.17 20.54 45.21
N ARG A 900 -35.05 21.07 45.75
CA ARG A 900 -35.11 22.09 46.80
C ARG A 900 -35.58 23.41 46.20
N GLY A 901 -36.62 24.02 46.78
CA GLY A 901 -37.18 25.29 46.35
C GLY A 901 -38.53 25.57 47.00
N ASP A 902 -39.20 26.63 46.58
CA ASP A 902 -40.47 27.08 47.17
C ASP A 902 -41.65 26.27 46.59
N TYR A 903 -42.28 25.45 47.45
CA TYR A 903 -43.50 24.73 47.11
C TYR A 903 -44.71 25.59 47.47
N ASN A 904 -45.65 25.74 46.54
CA ASN A 904 -46.93 26.41 46.84
C ASN A 904 -48.05 25.38 46.83
N PHE A 905 -48.77 25.30 47.94
CA PHE A 905 -49.90 24.40 48.12
C PHE A 905 -51.16 25.20 48.44
N TYR A 906 -52.20 24.99 47.63
CA TYR A 906 -53.47 25.68 47.74
C TYR A 906 -54.59 24.68 47.94
N ILE A 907 -55.49 24.99 48.87
CA ILE A 907 -56.69 24.19 49.13
C ILE A 907 -57.92 25.08 48.92
N LEU A 908 -58.85 24.57 48.13
CA LEU A 908 -60.18 25.14 47.98
C LEU A 908 -61.20 24.27 48.72
N LEU A 909 -61.92 24.85 49.68
CA LEU A 909 -62.99 24.18 50.43
C LEU A 909 -64.37 24.59 49.90
N ASN A 910 -65.17 23.61 49.48
CA ASN A 910 -66.58 23.82 49.17
C ASN A 910 -67.44 23.67 50.44
N HIS A 911 -68.00 24.76 50.97
CA HIS A 911 -68.82 24.70 52.19
C HIS A 911 -70.14 23.93 52.03
N SER A 912 -70.70 23.90 50.82
CA SER A 912 -71.98 23.25 50.53
C SER A 912 -71.86 21.72 50.42
N THR A 913 -70.73 21.23 49.90
CA THR A 913 -70.51 19.79 49.66
C THR A 913 -69.45 19.18 50.57
N GLN A 914 -68.68 19.99 51.30
CA GLN A 914 -67.54 19.61 52.13
C GLN A 914 -66.45 18.86 51.34
N ASN A 915 -66.35 19.12 50.03
CA ASN A 915 -65.29 18.58 49.19
C ASN A 915 -64.09 19.52 49.17
N TYR A 916 -62.91 18.92 49.07
CA TYR A 916 -61.62 19.61 49.00
C TYR A 916 -61.02 19.44 47.61
N PHE A 917 -60.46 20.54 47.10
CA PHE A 917 -59.68 20.56 45.86
C PHE A 917 -58.27 21.02 46.18
N PHE A 918 -57.28 20.31 45.65
CA PHE A 918 -55.87 20.57 45.93
C PHE A 918 -55.17 21.05 44.67
N TYR A 919 -54.31 22.05 44.84
CA TYR A 919 -53.44 22.55 43.79
C TYR A 919 -52.03 22.72 44.32
N LEU A 920 -51.04 22.26 43.56
CA LEU A 920 -49.65 22.21 44.00
C LEU A 920 -48.72 22.70 42.89
N SER A 921 -47.73 23.51 43.25
CA SER A 921 -46.57 23.81 42.41
C SER A 921 -45.29 23.22 43.00
N ILE A 922 -44.52 22.51 42.20
CA ILE A 922 -43.24 21.91 42.57
C ILE A 922 -42.13 22.53 41.70
N PRO A 923 -40.96 22.93 42.25
CA PRO A 923 -39.88 23.61 41.54
C PRO A 923 -39.03 22.69 40.64
N PHE A 924 -39.70 21.94 39.78
CA PHE A 924 -39.11 21.26 38.66
C PHE A 924 -38.95 22.27 37.50
N GLY A 925 -37.71 22.69 37.21
CA GLY A 925 -37.44 23.55 36.06
C GLY A 925 -37.76 22.87 34.71
N LYS A 926 -37.66 23.60 33.60
CA LYS A 926 -38.07 23.13 32.24
C LYS A 926 -37.48 21.79 31.75
N ASN A 927 -36.37 21.33 32.32
CA ASN A 927 -35.69 20.07 31.97
C ASN A 927 -36.01 18.95 32.99
N ALA A 928 -37.20 18.98 33.59
CA ALA A 928 -37.59 18.00 34.59
C ALA A 928 -37.64 16.57 34.01
N PRO A 929 -37.15 15.56 34.75
CA PRO A 929 -37.27 14.16 34.36
C PRO A 929 -38.73 13.71 34.26
N ASP A 930 -39.04 12.73 33.40
CA ASP A 930 -40.42 12.34 33.09
C ASP A 930 -41.23 11.87 34.31
N TYR A 931 -40.57 11.31 35.33
CA TYR A 931 -41.20 10.95 36.61
C TYR A 931 -41.86 12.13 37.33
N ALA A 932 -41.42 13.36 37.06
CA ALA A 932 -42.03 14.54 37.65
C ALA A 932 -43.51 14.62 37.28
N LYS A 933 -43.94 14.10 36.13
CA LYS A 933 -45.35 14.09 35.72
C LYS A 933 -46.21 13.08 36.49
N ASP A 934 -45.61 12.16 37.24
CA ASP A 934 -46.26 11.00 37.85
C ASP A 934 -46.10 10.97 39.38
N ILE A 935 -46.66 12.00 40.04
CA ILE A 935 -46.55 12.23 41.48
C ILE A 935 -47.88 11.91 42.19
N GLY A 936 -47.80 11.31 43.37
CA GLY A 936 -48.94 11.05 44.25
C GLY A 936 -48.85 11.82 45.57
N VAL A 937 -49.98 11.89 46.28
CA VAL A 937 -50.06 12.42 47.64
C VAL A 937 -50.69 11.37 48.56
N ILE A 938 -50.03 11.08 49.68
CA ILE A 938 -50.61 10.31 50.78
C ILE A 938 -51.33 11.29 51.71
N ILE A 939 -52.61 11.02 51.92
CA ILE A 939 -53.46 11.77 52.83
C ILE A 939 -53.66 10.91 54.06
N THR A 940 -53.19 11.37 55.22
CA THR A 940 -53.33 10.64 56.49
C THR A 940 -54.39 11.30 57.35
N LEU A 941 -55.41 10.53 57.71
CA LEU A 941 -56.49 10.93 58.60
C LEU A 941 -56.03 10.91 60.06
N SER A 942 -56.76 11.64 60.92
CA SER A 942 -56.51 11.74 62.36
C SER A 942 -56.62 10.39 63.11
N ASP A 943 -57.21 9.36 62.50
CA ASP A 943 -57.31 7.99 63.02
C ASP A 943 -56.14 7.07 62.58
N GLY A 944 -55.18 7.59 61.80
CA GLY A 944 -54.01 6.86 61.32
C GLY A 944 -54.24 6.05 60.04
N THR A 945 -55.44 6.08 59.45
CA THR A 945 -55.69 5.52 58.12
C THR A 945 -55.22 6.50 57.04
N GLY A 946 -54.76 6.00 55.89
CA GLY A 946 -54.36 6.88 54.79
C GLY A 946 -54.61 6.29 53.41
N SER A 947 -54.91 7.16 52.44
CA SER A 947 -55.01 6.81 51.02
C SER A 947 -53.92 7.52 50.22
N ILE A 948 -53.46 6.87 49.15
CA ILE A 948 -52.52 7.46 48.19
C ILE A 948 -53.33 7.86 46.96
N GLU A 949 -53.37 9.15 46.66
CA GLU A 949 -54.08 9.70 45.52
C GLU A 949 -53.09 10.21 44.48
N LYS A 950 -53.31 9.86 43.21
CA LYS A 950 -52.49 10.34 42.10
C LYS A 950 -52.86 11.78 41.77
N LEU A 951 -51.86 12.67 41.70
CA LEU A 951 -52.08 14.06 41.28
C LEU A 951 -52.14 14.15 39.76
N ASN A 952 -53.05 14.97 39.24
CA ASN A 952 -53.13 15.26 37.82
C ASN A 952 -52.11 16.35 37.47
N TRP A 953 -51.20 16.07 36.54
CA TRP A 953 -50.28 17.08 36.01
C TRP A 953 -51.02 18.00 35.02
N GLU A 954 -50.95 19.31 35.26
CA GLU A 954 -51.69 20.32 34.49
C GLU A 954 -50.80 21.15 33.55
N GLY A 955 -49.48 21.03 33.69
CA GLY A 955 -48.50 21.74 32.86
C GLY A 955 -47.28 22.21 33.64
N SER A 956 -46.35 22.86 32.93
CA SER A 956 -45.09 23.36 33.49
C SER A 956 -44.74 24.72 32.91
N ASP A 957 -44.01 25.53 33.68
CA ASP A 957 -43.34 26.73 33.18
C ASP A 957 -41.81 26.61 33.29
N THR A 958 -41.09 27.73 33.15
CA THR A 958 -39.62 27.75 33.22
C THR A 958 -39.04 27.33 34.58
N GLN A 959 -39.83 27.42 35.66
CA GLN A 959 -39.37 27.25 37.04
C GLN A 959 -40.12 26.14 37.79
N ASN A 960 -41.40 25.88 37.49
CA ASN A 960 -42.25 24.95 38.23
C ASN A 960 -43.07 24.03 37.33
N HIS A 961 -43.40 22.85 37.87
CA HIS A 961 -44.49 21.99 37.40
C HIS A 961 -45.73 22.17 38.29
N TYR A 962 -46.91 22.08 37.68
CA TYR A 962 -48.19 22.36 38.33
C TYR A 962 -49.11 21.13 38.32
N TYR A 963 -49.76 20.87 39.45
CA TYR A 963 -50.62 19.70 39.65
C TYR A 963 -51.96 20.10 40.28
N SER A 964 -53.00 19.29 40.00
CA SER A 964 -54.31 19.39 40.63
C SER A 964 -54.81 18.03 41.13
N LEU A 965 -55.64 18.05 42.17
CA LEU A 965 -56.48 16.92 42.55
C LEU A 965 -57.93 17.42 42.63
N PRO A 966 -58.75 17.11 41.61
CA PRO A 966 -60.00 17.81 41.39
C PRO A 966 -61.16 17.37 42.28
N LYS A 967 -61.05 16.33 43.11
CA LYS A 967 -62.08 16.03 44.12
C LYS A 967 -61.60 15.02 45.16
N LEU A 968 -61.60 15.42 46.42
CA LEU A 968 -61.57 14.51 47.55
C LEU A 968 -62.93 14.58 48.29
N GLY A 969 -63.43 13.46 48.79
CA GLY A 969 -64.73 13.36 49.46
C GLY A 969 -64.86 14.20 50.74
N LYS A 970 -65.91 13.95 51.55
CA LYS A 970 -66.12 14.67 52.82
C LYS A 970 -64.99 14.37 53.82
N PHE A 971 -64.29 15.39 54.30
CA PHE A 971 -63.23 15.31 55.31
C PHE A 971 -63.54 16.21 56.52
N GLU A 972 -63.04 15.87 57.72
CA GLU A 972 -63.18 16.69 58.93
C GLU A 972 -62.08 17.79 59.02
N PRO A 973 -62.34 18.93 59.69
CA PRO A 973 -61.51 20.14 59.56
C PRO A 973 -60.12 20.10 60.20
N ASP A 974 -59.76 19.05 60.94
CA ASP A 974 -58.51 18.97 61.72
C ASP A 974 -57.47 17.99 61.13
N THR A 975 -57.31 18.02 59.80
CA THR A 975 -56.29 17.21 59.09
C THR A 975 -54.91 17.86 59.27
N LYS A 976 -53.98 17.21 59.99
CA LYS A 976 -52.68 17.80 60.34
C LYS A 976 -51.49 17.39 59.45
N TYR A 977 -51.61 16.42 58.53
CA TYR A 977 -50.44 15.93 57.78
C TYR A 977 -50.77 15.48 56.33
N TYR A 978 -50.01 15.99 55.35
CA TYR A 978 -50.07 15.59 53.93
C TYR A 978 -48.66 15.16 53.49
N LYS A 979 -48.49 13.98 52.89
CA LYS A 979 -47.17 13.53 52.40
C LYS A 979 -47.17 13.40 50.89
N ILE A 980 -46.14 13.88 50.20
CA ILE A 980 -46.01 13.72 48.76
C ILE A 980 -45.12 12.50 48.48
N VAL A 981 -45.58 11.61 47.61
CA VAL A 981 -44.85 10.40 47.22
C VAL A 981 -44.58 10.38 45.72
N ASN A 982 -43.39 9.94 45.37
CA ASN A 982 -43.06 9.66 43.98
C ASN A 982 -43.66 8.29 43.61
N LEU A 983 -44.60 8.25 42.66
CA LEU A 983 -45.29 7.01 42.26
C LEU A 983 -44.50 6.21 41.23
N HIS A 984 -43.33 6.69 40.79
CA HIS A 984 -42.46 6.02 39.81
C HIS A 984 -41.86 4.67 40.27
N SER A 985 -42.35 4.10 41.37
CA SER A 985 -42.02 2.78 41.90
C SER A 985 -43.11 1.72 41.63
N GLY A 986 -43.82 1.83 40.49
CA GLY A 986 -44.61 0.73 39.93
C GLY A 986 -46.07 0.62 40.42
N TYR A 987 -46.78 1.74 40.54
CA TYR A 987 -48.22 1.72 40.82
C TYR A 987 -49.04 2.10 39.57
N GLN A 988 -49.56 1.11 38.84
CA GLN A 988 -50.73 1.29 37.98
C GLN A 988 -51.97 0.82 38.76
N GLY A 989 -52.84 1.76 39.11
CA GLY A 989 -54.13 1.44 39.72
C GLY A 989 -55.05 0.74 38.72
N THR A 990 -55.72 -0.32 39.19
CA THR A 990 -57.03 -0.75 38.66
C THR A 990 -58.13 0.13 39.22
#